data_AF-A0A8S3RRE3-F1
#
_entry.id   AF-A0A8S3RRE3-F1
#
_cell.length_a   1.000
_cell.length_b   1.000
_cell.length_c   1.000
_cell.angle_alpha   90.00
_cell.angle_beta   90.00
_cell.angle_gamma   90.00
#
_symmetry.space_group_name_H-M   'P 1'
#
loop_
_entity.id
_entity.type
_entity.pdbx_description
1 polymer ?
#
loop_
_entity_poly.entity_id
_entity_poly.type
_entity_poly.pdbx_seq_one_letter_code
_entity_poly.pdbx_strand_id
1 'polypeptide(L)'
;MTTKMTKKEMRKKMEKVLKTGKYQMKVGRLIFWDFGGQYVYYTTHQTFMTFRALFLVVFDGSKGLNEEIPDVLCFPGQHMTPTPAVFLLHWVNSILTYCKVVYAGIPKILFVATHKDKVPVEDVETRRALLYSEVEELFKDHEGRNHLVLDKQIFVNATDKNDQEIESLKKAITELTFRSSMLGRKHAERLCSLELEIAEMVAAGKQILSLVELEELNSISKVSVLDLEQLHDFLHFQHSLGKIIYFDTIQLRDYVIINPLLMVEVMRSFVTDIGFWPKKRRMQVIFSRMSESGIIRREDLYQIWEQKDFRPILRYKEFIFNILIHLDILAEQRRYDTATGSRLPVENFFVPCMVTQRNTTSFMNTECTPEKAICLAFVFKGTVIPPALPNRLISACLSMWTLKQYEGRKLLFSGFIVVSFDKAHDVVVCVEGNKILLYIVHKTSAGLIVPDIATAVKECLVTTMERISDFYQSTIHVKHSQQLPFHIEYSCSELKCFISEEAALQTNEWVCDKHKLTHRQGNWVVWNQDKIKEQCELHCPGLQDSALNQIPSDVELYRLTAGCDETTIRELAIYLGMTLQDWDTLRSDNARIEIVKYRILVNWREKYSGKFSSIAKALTDMDLPVHTLCQVKRERRAETDIPLEYLDCIPTDEILDKLAPQIGQVYFQLGAAIGLSIGTLENIQSNNPRDLAAQNREVLFAWREDKTVKPTIRVLVQALVNIGRGALCLQEVLTNVDPNTLRESEKVRDKGAISKKLNKCSIA
;
A
#
# COMPACT_ATOMS: atom_id res chain seq x y z
N MET A 1 -53.70 -9.73 -8.30
CA MET A 1 -53.07 -9.01 -9.42
C MET A 1 -53.61 -7.57 -9.45
N THR A 2 -52.86 -6.62 -8.92
CA THR A 2 -53.20 -5.19 -9.01
C THR A 2 -52.66 -4.64 -10.32
N THR A 3 -53.54 -4.06 -11.12
CA THR A 3 -53.26 -3.42 -12.41
C THR A 3 -52.12 -2.41 -12.25
N LYS A 4 -51.05 -2.55 -13.05
CA LYS A 4 -49.94 -1.59 -13.10
C LYS A 4 -50.51 -0.21 -13.44
N MET A 5 -50.47 0.74 -12.51
CA MET A 5 -50.83 2.13 -12.80
C MET A 5 -49.90 2.69 -13.87
N THR A 6 -50.46 3.37 -14.86
CA THR A 6 -49.70 4.08 -15.89
C THR A 6 -49.01 5.33 -15.31
N LYS A 7 -47.93 5.82 -15.96
CA LYS A 7 -47.22 7.03 -15.53
C LYS A 7 -48.16 8.25 -15.43
N LYS A 8 -49.11 8.36 -16.36
CA LYS A 8 -50.10 9.46 -16.41
C LYS A 8 -51.08 9.40 -15.23
N GLU A 9 -51.49 8.21 -14.82
CA GLU A 9 -52.34 8.00 -13.64
C GLU A 9 -51.57 8.28 -12.34
N MET A 10 -50.30 7.88 -12.25
CA MET A 10 -49.44 8.24 -11.12
C MET A 10 -49.29 9.76 -11.00
N ARG A 11 -49.03 10.48 -12.10
CA ARG A 11 -48.94 11.95 -12.13
C ARG A 11 -50.23 12.60 -11.64
N LYS A 12 -51.39 12.24 -12.22
CA LYS A 12 -52.69 12.79 -11.78
C LYS A 12 -52.96 12.54 -10.29
N LYS A 13 -52.54 11.38 -9.78
CA LYS A 13 -52.69 11.04 -8.36
C LYS A 13 -51.76 11.86 -7.48
N MET A 14 -50.50 12.06 -7.90
CA MET A 14 -49.55 12.95 -7.21
C MET A 14 -50.01 14.40 -7.23
N GLU A 15 -50.45 14.93 -8.37
CA GLU A 15 -51.02 16.28 -8.47
C GLU A 15 -52.25 16.46 -7.57
N LYS A 16 -53.12 15.45 -7.50
CA LYS A 16 -54.27 15.47 -6.58
C LYS A 16 -53.83 15.45 -5.11
N VAL A 17 -52.82 14.65 -4.77
CA VAL A 17 -52.25 14.58 -3.42
C VAL A 17 -51.63 15.91 -3.01
N LEU A 18 -50.84 16.53 -3.90
CA LEU A 18 -50.22 17.85 -3.67
C LEU A 18 -51.27 18.95 -3.47
N LYS A 19 -52.46 18.82 -4.07
CA LYS A 19 -53.57 19.76 -3.86
C LYS A 19 -54.36 19.52 -2.56
N THR A 20 -54.43 18.28 -2.07
CA THR A 20 -55.29 17.92 -0.92
C THR A 20 -54.54 17.76 0.39
N GLY A 21 -53.20 17.65 0.39
CA GLY A 21 -52.36 17.50 1.59
C GLY A 21 -52.58 16.18 2.37
N LYS A 22 -53.44 15.28 1.88
CA LYS A 22 -53.82 14.03 2.55
C LYS A 22 -53.40 12.83 1.70
N TYR A 23 -52.27 12.20 2.07
CA TYR A 23 -51.83 10.94 1.48
C TYR A 23 -51.30 9.99 2.55
N GLN A 24 -51.86 8.79 2.58
CA GLN A 24 -51.33 7.67 3.34
C GLN A 24 -50.88 6.60 2.34
N MET A 25 -49.58 6.31 2.33
CA MET A 25 -49.00 5.34 1.42
C MET A 25 -49.47 3.93 1.81
N LYS A 26 -50.42 3.38 1.04
CA LYS A 26 -50.89 1.98 1.19
C LYS A 26 -50.18 1.01 0.25
N VAL A 27 -49.46 1.53 -0.75
CA VAL A 27 -48.74 0.76 -1.77
C VAL A 27 -47.41 1.49 -2.02
N GLY A 28 -46.30 0.80 -1.81
CA GLY A 28 -44.95 1.29 -2.08
C GLY A 28 -44.43 0.86 -3.45
N ARG A 29 -43.57 1.66 -4.07
CA ARG A 29 -42.84 1.27 -5.28
C ARG A 29 -41.53 0.59 -4.86
N LEU A 30 -41.29 -0.60 -5.38
CA LEU A 30 -39.99 -1.27 -5.29
C LEU A 30 -39.21 -1.07 -6.59
N ILE A 31 -37.92 -0.78 -6.47
CA ILE A 31 -36.96 -0.72 -7.57
C ILE A 31 -35.89 -1.75 -7.26
N PHE A 32 -35.76 -2.75 -8.13
CA PHE A 32 -34.74 -3.78 -7.99
C PHE A 32 -33.51 -3.39 -8.80
N TRP A 33 -32.36 -3.43 -8.15
CA TRP A 33 -31.04 -3.34 -8.78
C TRP A 33 -30.40 -4.73 -8.68
N ASP A 34 -29.96 -5.25 -9.82
CA ASP A 34 -29.21 -6.49 -9.89
C ASP A 34 -27.73 -6.14 -10.11
N PHE A 35 -26.92 -6.43 -9.09
CA PHE A 35 -25.48 -6.23 -9.13
C PHE A 35 -24.86 -7.55 -9.61
N GLY A 36 -24.36 -7.57 -10.85
CA GLY A 36 -23.78 -8.76 -11.44
C GLY A 36 -22.73 -9.39 -10.51
N GLY A 37 -22.86 -10.70 -10.26
CA GLY A 37 -22.00 -11.43 -9.33
C GLY A 37 -20.56 -11.61 -9.79
N GLN A 38 -20.22 -11.23 -11.03
CA GLN A 38 -18.88 -11.34 -11.59
C GLN A 38 -17.96 -10.24 -11.04
N TYR A 39 -16.72 -10.61 -10.67
CA TYR A 39 -15.76 -9.72 -10.02
C TYR A 39 -15.47 -8.42 -10.79
N VAL A 40 -15.50 -8.46 -12.13
CA VAL A 40 -15.26 -7.28 -12.98
C VAL A 40 -16.24 -6.14 -12.64
N TYR A 41 -17.44 -6.45 -12.18
CA TYR A 41 -18.47 -5.46 -11.86
C TYR A 41 -18.35 -4.91 -10.44
N TYR A 42 -17.54 -5.49 -9.55
CA TYR A 42 -17.51 -5.09 -8.14
C TYR A 42 -17.04 -3.65 -7.91
N THR A 43 -16.14 -3.16 -8.77
CA THR A 43 -15.70 -1.75 -8.77
C THR A 43 -16.84 -0.78 -9.06
N THR A 44 -17.91 -1.24 -9.72
CA THR A 44 -19.05 -0.40 -10.10
C THR A 44 -20.06 -0.20 -8.96
N HIS A 45 -20.05 -1.09 -7.96
CA HIS A 45 -21.05 -1.15 -6.90
C HIS A 45 -21.17 0.16 -6.10
N GLN A 46 -20.03 0.80 -5.82
CA GLN A 46 -19.96 2.07 -5.10
C GLN A 46 -20.79 3.20 -5.73
N THR A 47 -21.09 3.10 -7.03
CA THR A 47 -21.89 4.09 -7.77
C THR A 47 -23.36 4.08 -7.34
N PHE A 48 -23.88 2.90 -6.96
CA PHE A 48 -25.32 2.68 -6.78
C PHE A 48 -25.71 2.19 -5.38
N MET A 49 -24.75 1.75 -4.57
CA MET A 49 -25.01 1.34 -3.19
C MET A 49 -25.35 2.55 -2.32
N THR A 50 -26.51 2.50 -1.65
CA THR A 50 -26.95 3.55 -0.75
C THR A 50 -27.41 2.95 0.58
N PHE A 51 -27.15 3.64 1.69
CA PHE A 51 -27.55 3.19 3.03
C PHE A 51 -29.07 3.10 3.21
N ARG A 52 -29.84 3.74 2.31
CA ARG A 52 -31.31 3.75 2.32
C ARG A 52 -31.92 2.52 1.64
N ALA A 53 -31.10 1.66 1.03
CA ALA A 53 -31.55 0.43 0.37
C ALA A 53 -31.70 -0.73 1.36
N LEU A 54 -32.53 -1.70 0.98
CA LEU A 54 -32.54 -3.06 1.53
C LEU A 54 -31.71 -3.93 0.58
N PHE A 55 -30.70 -4.61 1.11
CA PHE A 55 -29.85 -5.50 0.33
C PHE A 55 -30.31 -6.94 0.47
N LEU A 56 -30.35 -7.67 -0.64
CA LEU A 56 -30.59 -9.11 -0.69
C LEU A 56 -29.27 -9.79 -1.09
N VAL A 57 -28.66 -10.53 -0.17
CA VAL A 57 -27.47 -11.32 -0.47
C VAL A 57 -27.91 -12.75 -0.74
N VAL A 58 -27.86 -13.12 -2.01
CA VAL A 58 -28.36 -14.40 -2.52
C VAL A 58 -27.21 -15.38 -2.65
N PHE A 59 -27.36 -16.60 -2.13
CA PHE A 59 -26.32 -17.63 -2.21
C PHE A 59 -26.91 -19.04 -2.41
N ASP A 60 -26.10 -19.98 -2.89
CA ASP A 60 -26.48 -21.37 -3.10
C ASP A 60 -26.51 -22.10 -1.75
N GLY A 61 -27.73 -22.42 -1.27
CA GLY A 61 -27.94 -23.12 -0.01
C GLY A 61 -27.67 -24.62 -0.09
N SER A 62 -27.62 -25.22 -1.28
CA SER A 62 -27.32 -26.64 -1.41
C SER A 62 -25.84 -26.98 -1.16
N LYS A 63 -24.95 -25.97 -1.19
CA LYS A 63 -23.49 -26.13 -1.07
C LYS A 63 -22.93 -25.68 0.27
N GLY A 64 -21.97 -26.41 0.81
CA GLY A 64 -21.33 -26.06 2.09
C GLY A 64 -20.65 -24.68 2.04
N LEU A 65 -20.68 -23.89 3.12
CA LEU A 65 -20.08 -22.55 3.10
C LEU A 65 -18.56 -22.56 2.83
N ASN A 66 -17.90 -23.66 3.16
CA ASN A 66 -16.46 -23.87 2.95
C ASN A 66 -16.15 -24.77 1.75
N GLU A 67 -17.15 -25.13 0.94
CA GLU A 67 -16.96 -25.90 -0.27
C GLU A 67 -16.26 -25.05 -1.34
N GLU A 68 -15.22 -25.60 -1.97
CA GLU A 68 -14.50 -24.93 -3.06
C GLU A 68 -15.40 -24.79 -4.29
N ILE A 69 -15.43 -23.58 -4.85
CA ILE A 69 -16.18 -23.28 -6.06
C ILE A 69 -15.22 -23.35 -7.26
N PRO A 70 -15.32 -24.37 -8.14
CA PRO A 70 -14.46 -24.47 -9.32
C PRO A 70 -14.71 -23.31 -10.31
N ASP A 71 -13.69 -23.00 -11.11
CA ASP A 71 -13.74 -22.07 -12.26
C ASP A 71 -14.09 -20.60 -11.98
N VAL A 72 -14.20 -20.21 -10.71
CA VAL A 72 -14.35 -18.78 -10.33
C VAL A 72 -12.99 -18.09 -10.38
N LEU A 73 -12.86 -17.11 -11.30
CA LEU A 73 -11.72 -16.19 -11.35
C LEU A 73 -11.56 -15.50 -9.99
N CYS A 74 -10.35 -15.61 -9.43
CA CYS A 74 -9.98 -15.13 -8.10
C CYS A 74 -10.55 -13.74 -7.78
N PHE A 75 -10.94 -13.54 -6.51
CA PHE A 75 -11.24 -12.22 -6.01
C PHE A 75 -10.01 -11.30 -6.10
N PRO A 76 -10.21 -9.99 -6.27
CA PRO A 76 -9.15 -9.02 -6.06
C PRO A 76 -8.48 -9.17 -4.70
N GLY A 77 -7.18 -9.48 -4.69
CA GLY A 77 -6.40 -9.51 -3.46
C GLY A 77 -6.74 -10.67 -2.51
N GLN A 78 -7.20 -11.80 -3.05
CA GLN A 78 -7.36 -13.00 -2.23
C GLN A 78 -6.66 -14.19 -2.91
N HIS A 79 -5.59 -14.66 -2.27
CA HIS A 79 -4.98 -15.97 -2.50
C HIS A 79 -5.85 -17.12 -1.96
N MET A 80 -7.06 -16.84 -1.49
CA MET A 80 -7.97 -17.81 -0.89
C MET A 80 -8.73 -18.59 -1.96
N THR A 81 -8.94 -19.88 -1.69
CA THR A 81 -9.88 -20.72 -2.44
C THR A 81 -11.27 -20.07 -2.40
N PRO A 82 -11.92 -19.85 -3.57
CA PRO A 82 -13.24 -19.25 -3.60
C PRO A 82 -14.27 -20.20 -2.96
N THR A 83 -14.85 -19.80 -1.83
CA THR A 83 -15.94 -20.53 -1.16
C THR A 83 -17.14 -19.61 -0.96
N PRO A 84 -18.37 -20.14 -0.75
CA PRO A 84 -19.51 -19.30 -0.45
C PRO A 84 -19.29 -18.35 0.74
N ALA A 85 -18.57 -18.79 1.79
CA ALA A 85 -18.22 -17.93 2.94
C ALA A 85 -17.42 -16.68 2.52
N VAL A 86 -16.45 -16.85 1.62
CA VAL A 86 -15.64 -15.74 1.09
C VAL A 86 -16.52 -14.74 0.33
N PHE A 87 -17.47 -15.22 -0.48
CA PHE A 87 -18.43 -14.37 -1.19
C PHE A 87 -19.37 -13.63 -0.24
N LEU A 88 -19.92 -14.31 0.78
CA LEU A 88 -20.80 -13.68 1.76
C LEU A 88 -20.08 -12.57 2.52
N LEU A 89 -18.85 -12.83 2.99
CA LEU A 89 -18.00 -11.83 3.63
C LEU A 89 -17.74 -10.66 2.68
N HIS A 90 -17.37 -10.92 1.42
CA HIS A 90 -17.11 -9.88 0.45
C HIS A 90 -18.32 -8.95 0.23
N TRP A 91 -19.52 -9.52 0.04
CA TRP A 91 -20.73 -8.73 -0.21
C TRP A 91 -21.13 -7.89 0.99
N VAL A 92 -21.14 -8.48 2.19
CA VAL A 92 -21.44 -7.74 3.43
C VAL A 92 -20.47 -6.58 3.60
N ASN A 93 -19.18 -6.83 3.44
CA ASN A 93 -18.16 -5.79 3.61
C ASN A 93 -18.22 -4.71 2.53
N SER A 94 -18.49 -5.06 1.28
CA SER A 94 -18.69 -4.09 0.20
C SER A 94 -19.89 -3.19 0.46
N ILE A 95 -21.02 -3.75 0.92
CA ILE A 95 -22.21 -2.99 1.26
C ILE A 95 -21.90 -1.98 2.38
N LEU A 96 -21.27 -2.43 3.46
CA LEU A 96 -20.95 -1.57 4.61
C LEU A 96 -19.91 -0.49 4.25
N THR A 97 -18.97 -0.81 3.38
CA THR A 97 -17.94 0.13 2.90
C THR A 97 -18.54 1.25 2.06
N TYR A 98 -19.38 0.91 1.08
CA TYR A 98 -19.89 1.90 0.12
C TYR A 98 -21.12 2.65 0.63
N CYS A 99 -21.81 2.13 1.65
CA CYS A 99 -22.85 2.87 2.34
C CYS A 99 -22.20 3.90 3.28
N LYS A 100 -22.07 5.15 2.81
CA LYS A 100 -21.43 6.27 3.56
C LYS A 100 -21.97 6.54 4.97
N VAL A 101 -23.15 6.03 5.31
CA VAL A 101 -23.81 6.25 6.59
C VAL A 101 -24.26 4.90 7.13
N VAL A 102 -23.57 4.43 8.17
CA VAL A 102 -23.83 3.14 8.81
C VAL A 102 -24.13 3.40 10.29
N TYR A 103 -25.38 3.20 10.72
CA TYR A 103 -25.76 3.34 12.13
C TYR A 103 -26.96 2.46 12.46
N ALA A 104 -27.05 2.02 13.73
CA ALA A 104 -28.18 1.27 14.27
C ALA A 104 -28.66 0.09 13.38
N GLY A 105 -27.73 -0.62 12.74
CA GLY A 105 -28.03 -1.75 11.86
C GLY A 105 -28.66 -1.37 10.51
N ILE A 106 -28.41 -0.16 10.00
CA ILE A 106 -28.74 0.32 8.65
C ILE A 106 -27.44 0.47 7.83
N PRO A 107 -27.36 -0.04 6.58
CA PRO A 107 -28.43 -0.70 5.83
C PRO A 107 -28.77 -2.10 6.38
N LYS A 108 -29.94 -2.61 6.02
CA LYS A 108 -30.35 -3.99 6.34
C LYS A 108 -29.93 -4.91 5.20
N ILE A 109 -29.36 -6.06 5.56
CA ILE A 109 -28.85 -7.07 4.65
C ILE A 109 -29.58 -8.38 4.94
N LEU A 110 -30.48 -8.78 4.05
CA LEU A 110 -31.24 -10.02 4.15
C LEU A 110 -30.52 -11.12 3.37
N PHE A 111 -30.15 -12.20 4.05
CA PHE A 111 -29.62 -13.38 3.37
C PHE A 111 -30.74 -14.23 2.78
N VAL A 112 -30.54 -14.71 1.56
CA VAL A 112 -31.50 -15.54 0.82
C VAL A 112 -30.77 -16.79 0.32
N ALA A 113 -31.00 -17.92 0.98
CA ALA A 113 -30.51 -19.21 0.50
C ALA A 113 -31.39 -19.70 -0.65
N THR A 114 -30.78 -20.16 -1.73
CA THR A 114 -31.46 -20.64 -2.95
C THR A 114 -31.08 -22.08 -3.28
N HIS A 115 -31.66 -22.66 -4.33
CA HIS A 115 -31.42 -24.03 -4.77
C HIS A 115 -31.93 -25.10 -3.80
N LYS A 116 -33.04 -24.82 -3.11
CA LYS A 116 -33.70 -25.82 -2.26
C LYS A 116 -34.04 -27.10 -3.02
N ASP A 117 -34.37 -26.99 -4.31
CA ASP A 117 -34.65 -28.10 -5.23
C ASP A 117 -33.47 -29.07 -5.43
N LYS A 118 -32.24 -28.66 -5.11
CA LYS A 118 -31.05 -29.52 -5.19
C LYS A 118 -30.77 -30.31 -3.91
N VAL A 119 -31.56 -30.12 -2.87
CA VAL A 119 -31.44 -30.85 -1.60
C VAL A 119 -32.55 -31.90 -1.55
N PRO A 120 -32.24 -33.17 -1.18
CA PRO A 120 -33.28 -34.17 -0.94
C PRO A 120 -34.34 -33.66 0.03
N VAL A 121 -35.62 -33.94 -0.24
CA VAL A 121 -36.75 -33.35 0.49
C VAL A 121 -36.67 -33.64 1.99
N GLU A 122 -36.22 -34.84 2.34
CA GLU A 122 -35.96 -35.32 3.70
C GLU A 122 -34.85 -34.55 4.43
N ASP A 123 -33.90 -33.97 3.71
CA ASP A 123 -32.72 -33.29 4.27
C ASP A 123 -32.87 -31.76 4.33
N VAL A 124 -33.91 -31.19 3.71
CA VAL A 124 -34.11 -29.73 3.61
C VAL A 124 -34.05 -29.04 4.97
N GLU A 125 -34.73 -29.57 5.99
CA GLU A 125 -34.77 -28.96 7.32
C GLU A 125 -33.45 -29.08 8.08
N THR A 126 -32.75 -30.22 7.94
CA THR A 126 -31.40 -30.40 8.47
C THR A 126 -30.43 -29.41 7.82
N ARG A 127 -30.51 -29.29 6.50
CA ARG A 127 -29.68 -28.36 5.72
C ARG A 127 -29.94 -26.91 6.09
N ARG A 128 -31.22 -26.53 6.24
CA ARG A 128 -31.65 -25.21 6.69
C ARG A 128 -31.06 -24.84 8.05
N ALA A 129 -31.13 -25.75 9.02
CA ALA A 129 -30.57 -25.54 10.35
C ALA A 129 -29.04 -25.38 10.32
N LEU A 130 -28.37 -26.25 9.54
CA LEU A 130 -26.91 -26.19 9.36
C LEU A 130 -26.48 -24.85 8.75
N LEU A 131 -27.06 -24.45 7.60
CA LEU A 131 -26.76 -23.18 6.95
C LEU A 131 -26.90 -21.99 7.90
N TYR A 132 -28.00 -21.95 8.66
CA TYR A 132 -28.23 -20.87 9.62
C TYR A 132 -27.11 -20.81 10.67
N SER A 133 -26.72 -21.97 11.22
CA SER A 133 -25.64 -22.04 12.22
C SER A 133 -24.28 -21.64 11.63
N GLU A 134 -23.97 -22.04 10.40
CA GLU A 134 -22.70 -21.74 9.74
C GLU A 134 -22.59 -20.24 9.41
N VAL A 135 -23.68 -19.61 8.92
CA VAL A 135 -23.68 -18.16 8.64
C VAL A 135 -23.65 -17.36 9.94
N GLU A 136 -24.36 -17.79 10.99
CA GLU A 136 -24.31 -17.13 12.30
C GLU A 136 -22.89 -17.15 12.88
N GLU A 137 -22.21 -18.31 12.82
CA GLU A 137 -20.83 -18.43 13.30
C GLU A 137 -19.87 -17.60 12.44
N LEU A 138 -20.04 -17.58 11.12
CA LEU A 138 -19.22 -16.78 10.20
C LEU A 138 -19.23 -15.28 10.53
N PHE A 139 -20.36 -14.76 11.01
CA PHE A 139 -20.53 -13.33 11.30
C PHE A 139 -20.61 -12.98 12.78
N LYS A 140 -20.41 -13.93 13.69
CA LYS A 140 -20.58 -13.76 15.14
C LYS A 140 -19.81 -12.56 15.70
N ASP A 141 -18.53 -12.46 15.35
CA ASP A 141 -17.63 -11.39 15.80
C ASP A 141 -17.43 -10.29 14.72
N HIS A 142 -18.24 -10.31 13.67
CA HIS A 142 -18.12 -9.36 12.56
C HIS A 142 -18.80 -8.03 12.90
N GLU A 143 -18.13 -6.89 12.65
CA GLU A 143 -18.66 -5.54 12.94
C GLU A 143 -20.03 -5.29 12.28
N GLY A 144 -20.23 -5.89 11.10
CA GLY A 144 -21.48 -5.88 10.35
C GLY A 144 -22.65 -6.68 10.92
N ARG A 145 -22.49 -7.46 12.00
CA ARG A 145 -23.49 -8.43 12.48
C ARG A 145 -24.88 -7.84 12.73
N ASN A 146 -24.94 -6.59 13.21
CA ASN A 146 -26.19 -5.87 13.51
C ASN A 146 -26.99 -5.44 12.26
N HIS A 147 -26.36 -5.51 11.08
CA HIS A 147 -26.97 -5.22 9.79
C HIS A 147 -27.66 -6.43 9.18
N LEU A 148 -27.25 -7.63 9.60
CA LEU A 148 -27.65 -8.90 9.01
C LEU A 148 -29.03 -9.31 9.53
N VAL A 149 -29.88 -9.74 8.61
CA VAL A 149 -31.16 -10.37 8.89
C VAL A 149 -31.05 -11.82 8.43
N LEU A 150 -30.95 -12.70 9.41
CA LEU A 150 -30.87 -14.14 9.21
C LEU A 150 -32.24 -14.72 9.55
N ASP A 151 -32.95 -15.16 8.52
CA ASP A 151 -34.22 -15.88 8.69
C ASP A 151 -34.06 -17.28 8.12
N LYS A 152 -34.02 -18.27 9.01
CA LYS A 152 -33.93 -19.69 8.64
C LYS A 152 -35.05 -20.11 7.69
N GLN A 153 -36.20 -19.43 7.70
CA GLN A 153 -37.31 -19.76 6.80
C GLN A 153 -37.03 -19.39 5.34
N ILE A 154 -36.02 -18.56 5.07
CA ILE A 154 -35.69 -18.10 3.71
C ILE A 154 -34.66 -19.05 3.08
N PHE A 155 -35.15 -20.24 2.73
CA PHE A 155 -34.46 -21.19 1.85
C PHE A 155 -35.40 -21.55 0.70
N VAL A 156 -35.16 -20.94 -0.46
CA VAL A 156 -36.15 -20.90 -1.55
C VAL A 156 -35.80 -21.83 -2.71
N ASN A 157 -36.84 -22.37 -3.33
CA ASN A 157 -36.74 -22.91 -4.68
C ASN A 157 -37.14 -21.82 -5.68
N ALA A 158 -36.14 -21.15 -6.28
CA ALA A 158 -36.38 -20.06 -7.23
C ALA A 158 -36.97 -20.54 -8.57
N THR A 159 -37.00 -21.85 -8.84
CA THR A 159 -37.59 -22.43 -10.06
C THR A 159 -39.08 -22.73 -9.91
N ASP A 160 -39.58 -22.84 -8.67
CA ASP A 160 -40.99 -23.07 -8.39
C ASP A 160 -41.69 -21.77 -7.98
N LYS A 161 -42.68 -21.37 -8.79
CA LYS A 161 -43.47 -20.16 -8.54
C LYS A 161 -44.42 -20.28 -7.34
N ASN A 162 -44.70 -21.50 -6.91
CA ASN A 162 -45.59 -21.80 -5.79
C ASN A 162 -44.83 -22.14 -4.50
N ASP A 163 -43.51 -21.99 -4.50
CA ASP A 163 -42.67 -22.22 -3.33
C ASP A 163 -43.13 -21.34 -2.14
N GLN A 164 -43.45 -21.96 -1.01
CA GLN A 164 -44.02 -21.24 0.14
C GLN A 164 -43.02 -20.24 0.74
N GLU A 165 -41.73 -20.58 0.71
CA GLU A 165 -40.66 -19.72 1.22
C GLU A 165 -40.43 -18.47 0.36
N ILE A 166 -40.85 -18.46 -0.91
CA ILE A 166 -40.90 -17.23 -1.72
C ILE A 166 -41.94 -16.26 -1.15
N GLU A 167 -43.08 -16.73 -0.63
CA GLU A 167 -44.04 -15.87 0.07
C GLU A 167 -43.49 -15.38 1.41
N SER A 168 -42.77 -16.23 2.15
CA SER A 168 -42.04 -15.81 3.36
C SER A 168 -41.01 -14.72 3.05
N LEU A 169 -40.25 -14.85 1.96
CA LEU A 169 -39.31 -13.83 1.49
C LEU A 169 -40.01 -12.51 1.15
N LYS A 170 -41.13 -12.55 0.41
CA LYS A 170 -41.92 -11.35 0.09
C LYS A 170 -42.43 -10.65 1.35
N LYS A 171 -42.88 -11.43 2.34
CA LYS A 171 -43.32 -10.92 3.64
C LYS A 171 -42.15 -10.28 4.41
N ALA A 172 -40.99 -10.93 4.47
CA ALA A 172 -39.80 -10.39 5.11
C ALA A 172 -39.34 -9.07 4.48
N ILE A 173 -39.27 -9.00 3.14
CA ILE A 173 -38.95 -7.77 2.40
C ILE A 173 -39.94 -6.66 2.75
N THR A 174 -41.24 -6.99 2.76
CA THR A 174 -42.31 -6.04 3.07
C THR A 174 -42.16 -5.51 4.50
N GLU A 175 -42.04 -6.39 5.49
CA GLU A 175 -41.90 -6.02 6.91
C GLU A 175 -40.65 -5.18 7.17
N LEU A 176 -39.49 -5.57 6.63
CA LEU A 176 -38.24 -4.80 6.77
C LEU A 176 -38.37 -3.41 6.15
N THR A 177 -39.02 -3.32 4.99
CA THR A 177 -39.26 -2.04 4.31
C THR A 177 -40.18 -1.13 5.13
N PHE A 178 -41.28 -1.66 5.70
CA PHE A 178 -42.23 -0.87 6.49
C PHE A 178 -41.73 -0.54 7.91
N ARG A 179 -40.86 -1.37 8.50
CA ARG A 179 -40.21 -1.06 9.79
C ARG A 179 -39.07 -0.05 9.65
N SER A 180 -38.55 0.16 8.44
CA SER A 180 -37.50 1.15 8.19
C SER A 180 -37.96 2.55 8.58
N SER A 181 -37.19 3.22 9.42
CA SER A 181 -37.42 4.63 9.81
C SER A 181 -37.31 5.62 8.64
N MET A 182 -36.94 5.13 7.46
CA MET A 182 -36.88 5.89 6.21
C MET A 182 -38.24 5.95 5.51
N LEU A 183 -39.10 4.95 5.69
CA LEU A 183 -40.40 4.91 5.06
C LEU A 183 -41.42 5.72 5.86
N GLY A 184 -42.21 6.57 5.20
CA GLY A 184 -43.26 7.37 5.85
C GLY A 184 -42.79 8.70 6.44
N ARG A 185 -41.52 9.10 6.26
CA ARG A 185 -41.08 10.47 6.56
C ARG A 185 -41.84 11.46 5.68
N LYS A 186 -42.37 12.51 6.30
CA LYS A 186 -43.00 13.61 5.58
C LYS A 186 -41.92 14.46 4.92
N HIS A 187 -42.12 14.80 3.65
CA HIS A 187 -41.25 15.67 2.90
C HIS A 187 -42.03 16.90 2.44
N ALA A 188 -41.32 18.01 2.20
CA ALA A 188 -41.96 19.21 1.67
C ALA A 188 -42.55 18.92 0.29
N GLU A 189 -43.81 19.31 0.08
CA GLU A 189 -44.55 19.14 -1.18
C GLU A 189 -43.80 19.70 -2.39
N ARG A 190 -42.99 20.75 -2.14
CA ARG A 190 -42.12 21.44 -3.10
C ARG A 190 -41.17 20.51 -3.83
N LEU A 191 -40.57 19.53 -3.13
CA LEU A 191 -39.60 18.59 -3.70
C LEU A 191 -40.25 17.66 -4.73
N CYS A 192 -41.52 17.30 -4.52
CA CYS A 192 -42.26 16.43 -5.44
C CYS A 192 -42.50 17.09 -6.81
N SER A 193 -42.61 18.41 -6.86
CA SER A 193 -42.82 19.12 -8.14
C SER A 193 -41.59 18.99 -9.03
N LEU A 194 -40.41 19.33 -8.53
CA LEU A 194 -39.18 19.25 -9.32
C LEU A 194 -38.86 17.80 -9.70
N GLU A 195 -39.12 16.84 -8.82
CA GLU A 195 -38.96 15.42 -9.13
C GLU A 195 -39.83 14.96 -10.32
N LEU A 196 -41.07 15.47 -10.43
CA LEU A 196 -41.96 15.16 -11.56
C LEU A 196 -41.44 15.74 -12.88
N GLU A 197 -40.94 16.97 -12.87
CA GLU A 197 -40.37 17.63 -14.05
C GLU A 197 -39.10 16.90 -14.53
N ILE A 198 -38.21 16.51 -13.60
CA ILE A 198 -37.04 15.67 -13.93
C ILE A 198 -37.49 14.33 -14.53
N ALA A 199 -38.53 13.69 -13.98
CA ALA A 199 -39.04 12.43 -14.51
C ALA A 199 -39.59 12.56 -15.94
N GLU A 200 -40.12 13.73 -16.34
CA GLU A 200 -40.51 14.00 -17.72
C GLU A 200 -39.32 14.17 -18.65
N MET A 201 -38.27 14.86 -18.19
CA MET A 201 -37.01 14.95 -18.93
C MET A 201 -36.42 13.56 -19.20
N VAL A 202 -36.40 12.70 -18.18
CA VAL A 202 -35.99 11.29 -18.33
C VAL A 202 -36.89 10.55 -19.32
N ALA A 203 -38.22 10.74 -19.26
CA ALA A 203 -39.16 10.11 -20.18
C ALA A 203 -39.00 10.59 -21.63
N ALA A 204 -38.56 11.84 -21.84
CA ALA A 204 -38.19 12.39 -23.14
C ALA A 204 -36.80 11.94 -23.63
N GLY A 205 -36.10 11.11 -22.85
CA GLY A 205 -34.80 10.53 -23.21
C GLY A 205 -33.58 11.33 -22.72
N LYS A 206 -33.76 12.46 -22.04
CA LYS A 206 -32.66 13.23 -21.46
C LYS A 206 -32.03 12.44 -20.29
N GLN A 207 -30.70 12.36 -20.25
CA GLN A 207 -29.97 11.58 -19.24
C GLN A 207 -29.19 12.45 -18.24
N ILE A 208 -28.76 13.64 -18.67
CA ILE A 208 -27.96 14.59 -17.90
C ILE A 208 -28.59 15.97 -18.01
N LEU A 209 -28.57 16.75 -16.93
CA LEU A 209 -28.83 18.19 -16.92
C LEU A 209 -27.61 18.93 -16.39
N SER A 210 -27.32 20.10 -16.95
CA SER A 210 -26.47 21.09 -16.26
C SER A 210 -27.22 21.73 -15.08
N LEU A 211 -26.49 22.33 -14.14
CA LEU A 211 -27.12 23.10 -13.06
C LEU A 211 -27.98 24.25 -13.59
N VAL A 212 -27.54 24.93 -14.67
CA VAL A 212 -28.32 25.99 -15.31
C VAL A 212 -29.65 25.45 -15.86
N GLU A 213 -29.63 24.35 -16.60
CA GLU A 213 -30.87 23.71 -17.08
C GLU A 213 -31.78 23.26 -15.91
N LEU A 214 -31.21 22.87 -14.78
CA LEU A 214 -31.96 22.46 -13.60
C LEU A 214 -32.58 23.66 -12.88
N GLU A 215 -31.87 24.78 -12.77
CA GLU A 215 -32.38 26.05 -12.23
C GLU A 215 -33.52 26.59 -13.09
N GLU A 216 -33.38 26.54 -14.42
CA GLU A 216 -34.46 26.87 -15.36
C GLU A 216 -35.68 25.97 -15.15
N LEU A 217 -35.48 24.64 -15.03
CA LEU A 217 -36.56 23.69 -14.78
C LEU A 217 -37.26 23.96 -13.44
N ASN A 218 -36.50 24.27 -12.40
CA ASN A 218 -37.00 24.64 -11.08
C ASN A 218 -37.82 25.95 -11.12
N SER A 219 -37.41 26.94 -11.93
CA SER A 219 -38.13 28.21 -12.08
C SER A 219 -39.52 28.07 -12.71
N ILE A 220 -39.74 27.03 -13.51
CA ILE A 220 -41.02 26.75 -14.19
C ILE A 220 -41.97 25.93 -13.29
N SER A 221 -41.51 25.50 -12.10
CA SER A 221 -42.36 24.77 -11.15
C SER A 221 -43.62 25.55 -10.79
N LYS A 222 -44.78 24.92 -11.02
CA LYS A 222 -46.11 25.51 -10.76
C LYS A 222 -46.50 25.55 -9.29
N VAL A 223 -45.72 24.91 -8.41
CA VAL A 223 -46.05 24.76 -6.98
C VAL A 223 -45.15 25.66 -6.14
N SER A 224 -43.84 25.61 -6.36
CA SER A 224 -42.86 26.45 -5.65
C SER A 224 -41.46 26.26 -6.21
N VAL A 225 -40.72 27.35 -6.30
CA VAL A 225 -39.30 27.36 -6.68
C VAL A 225 -38.43 27.08 -5.44
N LEU A 226 -37.41 26.23 -5.58
CA LEU A 226 -36.36 26.06 -4.56
C LEU A 226 -35.29 27.13 -4.73
N ASP A 227 -34.76 27.69 -3.63
CA ASP A 227 -33.53 28.49 -3.72
C ASP A 227 -32.30 27.58 -3.98
N LEU A 228 -31.13 28.19 -4.18
CA LEU A 228 -29.91 27.45 -4.54
C LEU A 228 -29.48 26.45 -3.45
N GLU A 229 -29.58 26.82 -2.17
CA GLU A 229 -29.21 25.94 -1.05
C GLU A 229 -30.17 24.75 -0.98
N GLN A 230 -31.47 25.00 -1.09
CA GLN A 230 -32.51 23.97 -1.14
C GLN A 230 -32.39 23.07 -2.38
N LEU A 231 -31.93 23.61 -3.50
CA LEU A 231 -31.69 22.83 -4.72
C LEU A 231 -30.51 21.87 -4.52
N HIS A 232 -29.43 22.32 -3.89
CA HIS A 232 -28.31 21.45 -3.51
C HIS A 232 -28.76 20.37 -2.52
N ASP A 233 -29.53 20.72 -1.49
CA ASP A 233 -30.11 19.75 -0.55
C ASP A 233 -31.01 18.73 -1.25
N PHE A 234 -31.82 19.18 -2.21
CA PHE A 234 -32.63 18.30 -3.05
C PHE A 234 -31.76 17.31 -3.84
N LEU A 235 -30.67 17.79 -4.46
CA LEU A 235 -29.76 16.94 -5.23
C LEU A 235 -29.08 15.90 -4.34
N HIS A 236 -28.54 16.30 -3.19
CA HIS A 236 -27.94 15.40 -2.20
C HIS A 236 -28.96 14.36 -1.72
N PHE A 237 -30.19 14.78 -1.45
CA PHE A 237 -31.25 13.88 -1.04
C PHE A 237 -31.62 12.86 -2.12
N GLN A 238 -31.86 13.31 -3.36
CA GLN A 238 -32.20 12.43 -4.49
C GLN A 238 -31.05 11.49 -4.86
N HIS A 239 -29.80 11.94 -4.72
CA HIS A 239 -28.62 11.10 -4.86
C HIS A 239 -28.58 10.01 -3.78
N SER A 240 -28.88 10.36 -2.52
CA SER A 240 -28.95 9.37 -1.43
C SER A 240 -30.06 8.33 -1.61
N LEU A 241 -31.08 8.61 -2.43
CA LEU A 241 -32.13 7.67 -2.81
C LEU A 241 -31.75 6.80 -4.02
N GLY A 242 -30.59 7.06 -4.65
CA GLY A 242 -30.16 6.38 -5.88
C GLY A 242 -31.02 6.76 -7.11
N LYS A 243 -31.77 7.86 -7.05
CA LYS A 243 -32.62 8.33 -8.17
C LYS A 243 -31.83 9.16 -9.19
N ILE A 244 -30.78 9.83 -8.73
CA ILE A 244 -29.85 10.62 -9.55
C ILE A 244 -28.41 10.37 -9.11
N ILE A 245 -27.44 10.78 -9.91
CA ILE A 245 -26.03 10.82 -9.53
C ILE A 245 -25.54 12.26 -9.60
N TYR A 246 -25.12 12.79 -8.45
CA TYR A 246 -24.63 14.16 -8.27
C TYR A 246 -23.42 14.14 -7.33
N PHE A 247 -22.35 14.81 -7.73
CA PHE A 247 -21.14 14.96 -6.92
C PHE A 247 -20.86 16.43 -6.70
N ASP A 248 -20.98 16.88 -5.45
CA ASP A 248 -20.74 18.27 -5.07
C ASP A 248 -19.24 18.55 -4.92
N THR A 249 -18.53 18.47 -6.05
CA THR A 249 -17.09 18.73 -6.16
C THR A 249 -16.85 19.66 -7.32
N ILE A 250 -15.82 20.51 -7.23
CA ILE A 250 -15.54 21.59 -8.19
C ILE A 250 -15.54 21.08 -9.65
N GLN A 251 -15.04 19.86 -9.91
CA GLN A 251 -14.92 19.31 -11.27
C GLN A 251 -16.20 18.65 -11.81
N LEU A 252 -17.20 18.38 -10.95
CA LEU A 252 -18.38 17.58 -11.29
C LEU A 252 -19.71 18.27 -10.97
N ARG A 253 -19.70 19.32 -10.13
CA ARG A 253 -20.93 19.93 -9.60
C ARG A 253 -21.81 20.58 -10.67
N ASP A 254 -21.25 20.94 -11.82
CA ASP A 254 -21.99 21.64 -12.88
C ASP A 254 -23.01 20.76 -13.62
N TYR A 255 -22.97 19.44 -13.42
CA TYR A 255 -23.85 18.49 -14.09
C TYR A 255 -24.44 17.46 -13.12
N VAL A 256 -25.65 17.02 -13.46
CA VAL A 256 -26.41 15.99 -12.72
C VAL A 256 -26.81 14.90 -13.70
N ILE A 257 -26.47 13.64 -13.39
CA ILE A 257 -27.02 12.49 -14.10
C ILE A 257 -28.42 12.21 -13.52
N ILE A 258 -29.46 12.60 -14.27
CA ILE A 258 -30.87 12.44 -13.86
C ILE A 258 -31.41 11.03 -14.11
N ASN A 259 -30.70 10.21 -14.90
CA ASN A 259 -30.99 8.80 -15.06
C ASN A 259 -29.75 7.95 -14.76
N PRO A 260 -29.66 7.32 -13.58
CA PRO A 260 -28.50 6.50 -13.17
C PRO A 260 -28.17 5.35 -14.12
N LEU A 261 -29.12 4.88 -14.94
CA LEU A 261 -28.86 3.87 -15.97
C LEU A 261 -27.79 4.28 -16.98
N LEU A 262 -27.55 5.59 -17.17
CA LEU A 262 -26.44 6.06 -17.99
C LEU A 262 -25.10 5.51 -17.49
N MET A 263 -24.87 5.47 -16.17
CA MET A 263 -23.62 4.94 -15.64
C MET A 263 -23.49 3.45 -15.88
N VAL A 264 -24.58 2.69 -15.91
CA VAL A 264 -24.57 1.28 -16.30
C VAL A 264 -24.08 1.12 -17.74
N GLU A 265 -24.54 1.97 -18.65
CA GLU A 265 -24.06 1.99 -20.05
C GLU A 265 -22.58 2.37 -20.16
N VAL A 266 -22.13 3.33 -19.34
CA VAL A 266 -20.71 3.70 -19.26
C VAL A 266 -19.87 2.50 -18.81
N MET A 267 -20.24 1.82 -17.73
CA MET A 267 -19.49 0.65 -17.27
C MET A 267 -19.48 -0.46 -18.32
N ARG A 268 -20.65 -0.78 -18.90
CA ARG A 268 -20.80 -1.80 -19.94
C ARG A 268 -19.90 -1.57 -21.15
N SER A 269 -19.50 -0.32 -21.40
CA SER A 269 -18.66 0.02 -22.55
C SER A 269 -17.21 -0.51 -22.44
N PHE A 270 -16.66 -0.68 -21.23
CA PHE A 270 -15.27 -1.12 -21.05
C PHE A 270 -15.02 -2.05 -19.86
N VAL A 271 -15.87 -2.03 -18.83
CA VAL A 271 -15.86 -2.96 -17.70
C VAL A 271 -16.80 -4.11 -18.03
N THR A 272 -16.30 -5.13 -18.73
CA THR A 272 -17.13 -6.26 -19.15
C THR A 272 -16.35 -7.56 -19.28
N ASP A 273 -17.03 -8.68 -19.06
CA ASP A 273 -16.45 -10.01 -19.17
C ASP A 273 -15.99 -10.33 -20.61
N ILE A 274 -14.98 -11.20 -20.73
CA ILE A 274 -14.38 -11.60 -22.01
C ILE A 274 -15.39 -12.12 -23.03
N GLY A 275 -16.47 -12.76 -22.58
CA GLY A 275 -17.55 -13.25 -23.45
C GLY A 275 -18.31 -12.14 -24.18
N PHE A 276 -18.27 -10.90 -23.68
CA PHE A 276 -18.96 -9.75 -24.26
C PHE A 276 -18.03 -8.82 -25.04
N TRP A 277 -16.75 -9.17 -25.22
CA TRP A 277 -15.80 -8.30 -25.90
C TRP A 277 -16.19 -8.04 -27.36
N PRO A 278 -16.03 -6.78 -27.85
CA PRO A 278 -16.36 -6.47 -29.23
C PRO A 278 -15.48 -7.25 -30.21
N LYS A 279 -16.11 -7.81 -31.27
CA LYS A 279 -15.40 -8.61 -32.29
C LYS A 279 -14.48 -7.79 -33.21
N LYS A 280 -14.58 -6.47 -33.20
CA LYS A 280 -13.75 -5.60 -34.06
C LYS A 280 -12.28 -5.69 -33.62
N ARG A 281 -11.37 -5.98 -34.55
CA ARG A 281 -9.92 -6.16 -34.29
C ARG A 281 -9.31 -5.06 -33.41
N ARG A 282 -9.60 -3.79 -33.70
CA ARG A 282 -9.09 -2.65 -32.92
C ARG A 282 -9.56 -2.66 -31.46
N MET A 283 -10.82 -3.04 -31.22
CA MET A 283 -11.35 -3.16 -29.85
C MET A 283 -10.71 -4.34 -29.13
N GLN A 284 -10.55 -5.49 -29.80
CA GLN A 284 -9.86 -6.63 -29.21
C GLN A 284 -8.45 -6.27 -28.73
N VAL A 285 -7.69 -5.48 -29.49
CA VAL A 285 -6.36 -5.00 -29.04
C VAL A 285 -6.44 -4.19 -27.75
N ILE A 286 -7.43 -3.29 -27.63
CA ILE A 286 -7.62 -2.47 -26.41
C ILE A 286 -7.98 -3.37 -25.21
N PHE A 287 -8.97 -4.25 -25.38
CA PHE A 287 -9.45 -5.12 -24.30
C PHE A 287 -8.42 -6.19 -23.89
N SER A 288 -7.68 -6.78 -24.83
CA SER A 288 -6.58 -7.70 -24.52
C SER A 288 -5.47 -7.00 -23.72
N ARG A 289 -5.04 -5.81 -24.14
CA ARG A 289 -4.04 -5.04 -23.39
C ARG A 289 -4.53 -4.68 -21.99
N MET A 290 -5.79 -4.28 -21.86
CA MET A 290 -6.40 -3.95 -20.57
C MET A 290 -6.55 -5.20 -19.68
N SER A 291 -6.85 -6.37 -20.24
CA SER A 291 -6.90 -7.64 -19.50
C SER A 291 -5.54 -8.07 -18.95
N GLU A 292 -4.47 -7.83 -19.71
CA GLU A 292 -3.09 -8.18 -19.33
C GLU A 292 -2.44 -7.19 -18.35
N SER A 293 -2.78 -5.91 -18.45
CA SER A 293 -2.05 -4.85 -17.73
C SER A 293 -2.93 -3.94 -16.88
N GLY A 294 -4.26 -4.07 -16.96
CA GLY A 294 -5.19 -3.12 -16.37
C GLY A 294 -5.09 -1.71 -16.95
N ILE A 295 -4.29 -1.45 -17.98
CA ILE A 295 -4.02 -0.08 -18.46
C ILE A 295 -4.88 0.28 -19.66
N ILE A 296 -5.57 1.42 -19.55
CA ILE A 296 -6.30 2.06 -20.64
C ILE A 296 -5.82 3.50 -20.86
N ARG A 297 -5.79 3.94 -22.11
CA ARG A 297 -5.55 5.36 -22.44
C ARG A 297 -6.86 6.11 -22.54
N ARG A 298 -6.82 7.41 -22.31
CA ARG A 298 -7.99 8.29 -22.50
C ARG A 298 -8.58 8.16 -23.90
N GLU A 299 -7.74 8.15 -24.93
CA GLU A 299 -8.16 8.04 -26.33
C GLU A 299 -8.81 6.69 -26.64
N ASP A 300 -8.42 5.63 -25.93
CA ASP A 300 -9.00 4.31 -26.11
C ASP A 300 -10.46 4.29 -25.62
N LEU A 301 -10.76 4.96 -24.50
CA LEU A 301 -12.15 5.13 -24.03
C LEU A 301 -12.99 5.97 -25.00
N TYR A 302 -12.43 7.02 -25.57
CA TYR A 302 -13.16 7.85 -26.55
C TYR A 302 -13.49 7.06 -27.80
N GLN A 303 -12.55 6.24 -28.29
CA GLN A 303 -12.79 5.33 -29.41
C GLN A 303 -13.85 4.27 -29.08
N ILE A 304 -13.89 3.77 -27.84
CA ILE A 304 -14.95 2.86 -27.39
C ILE A 304 -16.32 3.58 -27.47
N TRP A 305 -16.39 4.83 -27.01
CA TRP A 305 -17.64 5.62 -26.98
C TRP A 305 -18.08 6.17 -28.35
N GLU A 306 -17.21 6.18 -29.35
CA GLU A 306 -17.57 6.45 -30.76
C GLU A 306 -18.46 5.36 -31.37
N GLN A 307 -18.50 4.17 -30.76
CA GLN A 307 -19.38 3.10 -31.22
C GLN A 307 -20.86 3.49 -31.11
N LYS A 308 -21.67 2.98 -32.04
CA LYS A 308 -23.10 3.33 -32.18
C LYS A 308 -23.87 3.20 -30.86
N ASP A 309 -23.57 2.15 -30.10
CA ASP A 309 -24.27 1.82 -28.85
C ASP A 309 -23.94 2.77 -27.69
N PHE A 310 -22.80 3.47 -27.77
CA PHE A 310 -22.27 4.33 -26.69
C PHE A 310 -22.19 5.81 -27.07
N ARG A 311 -22.58 6.17 -28.30
CA ARG A 311 -22.55 7.54 -28.82
C ARG A 311 -23.20 8.60 -27.91
N PRO A 312 -24.28 8.32 -27.14
CA PRO A 312 -24.83 9.29 -26.20
C PRO A 312 -23.84 9.76 -25.11
N ILE A 313 -22.87 8.91 -24.74
CA ILE A 313 -21.84 9.22 -23.73
C ILE A 313 -20.86 10.26 -24.26
N LEU A 314 -20.52 10.20 -25.56
CA LEU A 314 -19.47 11.01 -26.18
C LEU A 314 -19.68 12.52 -26.01
N ARG A 315 -20.95 12.97 -25.97
CA ARG A 315 -21.30 14.39 -25.75
C ARG A 315 -20.81 14.92 -24.40
N TYR A 316 -20.77 14.06 -23.38
CA TYR A 316 -20.38 14.41 -22.01
C TYR A 316 -19.10 13.68 -21.59
N LYS A 317 -18.26 13.29 -22.55
CA LYS A 317 -17.11 12.40 -22.32
C LYS A 317 -16.17 12.86 -21.21
N GLU A 318 -15.85 14.16 -21.12
CA GLU A 318 -14.96 14.68 -20.07
C GLU A 318 -15.62 14.62 -18.68
N PHE A 319 -16.90 14.97 -18.59
CA PHE A 319 -17.67 14.87 -17.34
C PHE A 319 -17.77 13.41 -16.87
N ILE A 320 -18.10 12.48 -17.77
CA ILE A 320 -18.16 11.05 -17.47
C ILE A 320 -16.79 10.51 -17.09
N PHE A 321 -15.74 10.92 -17.79
CA PHE A 321 -14.36 10.54 -17.49
C PHE A 321 -13.95 10.98 -16.08
N ASN A 322 -14.26 12.22 -15.70
CA ASN A 322 -14.01 12.73 -14.36
C ASN A 322 -14.82 11.99 -13.29
N ILE A 323 -16.05 11.54 -13.59
CA ILE A 323 -16.81 10.66 -12.69
C ILE A 323 -16.09 9.33 -12.49
N LEU A 324 -15.57 8.71 -13.57
CA LEU A 324 -14.86 7.44 -13.48
C LEU A 324 -13.59 7.53 -12.63
N ILE A 325 -12.90 8.68 -12.66
CA ILE A 325 -11.77 8.97 -11.77
C ILE A 325 -12.26 9.18 -10.33
N HIS A 326 -13.31 10.00 -10.15
CA HIS A 326 -13.85 10.30 -8.82
C HIS A 326 -14.32 9.03 -8.08
N LEU A 327 -14.86 8.07 -8.83
CA LEU A 327 -15.31 6.78 -8.34
C LEU A 327 -14.21 5.70 -8.38
N ASP A 328 -12.95 6.01 -8.66
CA ASP A 328 -11.84 5.03 -8.64
C ASP A 328 -12.00 3.81 -9.55
N ILE A 329 -12.87 3.92 -10.54
CA ILE A 329 -12.96 2.95 -11.63
C ILE A 329 -11.74 3.13 -12.54
N LEU A 330 -11.29 4.38 -12.69
CA LEU A 330 -10.03 4.75 -13.30
C LEU A 330 -9.10 5.35 -12.23
N ALA A 331 -8.01 4.66 -11.92
CA ALA A 331 -6.99 5.19 -11.04
C ALA A 331 -5.91 5.92 -11.85
N GLU A 332 -5.62 7.17 -11.47
CA GLU A 332 -4.61 7.99 -12.13
C GLU A 332 -3.19 7.50 -11.82
N GLN A 333 -2.35 7.38 -12.84
CA GLN A 333 -0.91 7.17 -12.67
C GLN A 333 -0.22 8.54 -12.54
N ARG A 334 -0.32 9.17 -11.37
CA ARG A 334 0.20 10.52 -11.13
C ARG A 334 1.73 10.54 -11.20
N ARG A 335 2.27 11.27 -12.17
CA ARG A 335 3.72 11.47 -12.31
C ARG A 335 4.07 12.93 -12.12
N TYR A 336 5.25 13.17 -11.57
CA TYR A 336 5.80 14.50 -11.36
C TYR A 336 7.16 14.57 -12.06
N ASP A 337 7.44 15.72 -12.65
CA ASP A 337 8.74 16.03 -13.19
C ASP A 337 9.72 16.23 -12.04
N THR A 338 10.83 15.50 -12.05
CA THR A 338 11.79 15.47 -10.94
C THR A 338 12.60 16.77 -10.81
N ALA A 339 12.72 17.56 -11.87
CA ALA A 339 13.48 18.81 -11.87
C ALA A 339 12.63 20.02 -11.45
N THR A 340 11.36 20.02 -11.83
CA THR A 340 10.44 21.16 -11.65
C THR A 340 9.37 20.90 -10.59
N GLY A 341 9.21 19.66 -10.12
CA GLY A 341 8.13 19.24 -9.21
C GLY A 341 6.73 19.32 -9.83
N SER A 342 6.64 19.66 -11.12
CA SER A 342 5.35 19.91 -11.79
C SER A 342 4.67 18.60 -12.17
N ARG A 343 3.34 18.57 -12.07
CA ARG A 343 2.55 17.39 -12.43
C ARG A 343 2.59 17.17 -13.94
N LEU A 344 2.99 15.97 -14.35
CA LEU A 344 2.97 15.56 -15.76
C LEU A 344 1.54 15.20 -16.20
N PRO A 345 1.20 15.39 -17.49
CA PRO A 345 -0.07 14.93 -18.05
C PRO A 345 -0.27 13.43 -17.84
N VAL A 346 -1.47 13.04 -17.38
CA VAL A 346 -1.84 11.63 -17.19
C VAL A 346 -2.55 11.13 -18.45
N GLU A 347 -1.87 10.27 -19.21
CA GLU A 347 -2.42 9.64 -20.42
C GLU A 347 -2.93 8.21 -20.17
N ASN A 348 -2.33 7.51 -19.20
CA ASN A 348 -2.63 6.12 -18.85
C ASN A 348 -3.36 6.05 -17.51
N PHE A 349 -4.39 5.20 -17.48
CA PHE A 349 -5.25 4.99 -16.32
C PHE A 349 -5.28 3.51 -16.01
N PHE A 350 -5.23 3.18 -14.72
CA PHE A 350 -5.35 1.81 -14.24
C PHE A 350 -6.82 1.48 -14.00
N VAL A 351 -7.26 0.33 -14.50
CA VAL A 351 -8.62 -0.24 -14.39
C VAL A 351 -8.50 -1.58 -13.66
N PRO A 352 -8.44 -1.56 -12.32
CA PRO A 352 -8.08 -2.73 -11.53
C PRO A 352 -8.99 -3.93 -11.78
N CYS A 353 -10.29 -3.68 -11.94
CA CYS A 353 -11.29 -4.73 -12.14
C CYS A 353 -11.19 -5.43 -13.50
N MET A 354 -10.43 -4.88 -14.45
CA MET A 354 -10.20 -5.50 -15.75
C MET A 354 -8.92 -6.35 -15.79
N VAL A 355 -8.13 -6.40 -14.72
CA VAL A 355 -7.01 -7.34 -14.60
C VAL A 355 -7.56 -8.74 -14.33
N THR A 356 -7.73 -9.51 -15.41
CA THR A 356 -8.42 -10.81 -15.35
C THR A 356 -7.50 -12.00 -15.15
N GLN A 357 -6.18 -11.77 -15.18
CA GLN A 357 -5.19 -12.83 -15.04
C GLN A 357 -4.97 -13.22 -13.58
N ARG A 358 -4.79 -14.52 -13.36
CA ARG A 358 -4.37 -15.05 -12.06
C ARG A 358 -2.86 -15.01 -11.94
N ASN A 359 -2.36 -14.81 -10.73
CA ASN A 359 -0.97 -15.07 -10.44
C ASN A 359 -0.72 -16.59 -10.47
N THR A 360 -0.31 -17.12 -11.62
CA THR A 360 0.14 -18.53 -11.74
C THR A 360 1.65 -18.63 -11.79
N THR A 361 2.36 -17.56 -11.42
CA THR A 361 3.83 -17.52 -11.48
C THR A 361 4.43 -18.08 -10.20
N SER A 362 5.67 -18.56 -10.28
CA SER A 362 6.42 -19.06 -9.13
C SER A 362 7.04 -17.93 -8.27
N PHE A 363 6.83 -16.66 -8.62
CA PHE A 363 7.58 -15.52 -8.08
C PHE A 363 7.53 -15.45 -6.54
N MET A 364 6.34 -15.47 -5.94
CA MET A 364 6.19 -15.38 -4.48
C MET A 364 6.92 -16.53 -3.76
N ASN A 365 6.88 -17.74 -4.32
CA ASN A 365 7.49 -18.91 -3.70
C ASN A 365 9.03 -18.97 -3.90
N THR A 366 9.55 -18.28 -4.92
CA THR A 366 10.96 -18.38 -5.34
C THR A 366 11.80 -17.16 -4.95
N GLU A 367 11.17 -15.99 -4.89
CA GLU A 367 11.84 -14.71 -4.68
C GLU A 367 11.46 -14.08 -3.32
N CYS A 368 10.23 -14.24 -2.84
CA CYS A 368 9.80 -13.72 -1.54
C CYS A 368 10.13 -14.68 -0.39
N THR A 369 11.38 -15.12 -0.31
CA THR A 369 11.87 -16.05 0.71
C THR A 369 12.66 -15.32 1.82
N PRO A 370 12.79 -15.90 3.03
CA PRO A 370 13.63 -15.36 4.11
C PRO A 370 15.05 -14.98 3.69
N GLU A 371 15.63 -15.73 2.74
CA GLU A 371 16.99 -15.51 2.27
C GLU A 371 17.11 -14.28 1.37
N LYS A 372 16.03 -13.82 0.74
CA LYS A 372 16.05 -12.76 -0.27
C LYS A 372 15.22 -11.53 0.08
N ALA A 373 14.29 -11.63 1.01
CA ALA A 373 13.27 -10.62 1.23
C ALA A 373 13.06 -10.23 2.70
N ILE A 374 12.62 -8.99 2.90
CA ILE A 374 12.05 -8.49 4.16
C ILE A 374 10.59 -8.10 3.92
N CYS A 375 9.74 -8.17 4.95
CA CYS A 375 8.31 -7.87 4.85
C CYS A 375 7.81 -6.98 6.00
N LEU A 376 6.85 -6.11 5.68
CA LEU A 376 5.97 -5.47 6.65
C LEU A 376 4.51 -5.61 6.22
N ALA A 377 3.60 -5.46 7.16
CA ALA A 377 2.16 -5.50 6.92
C ALA A 377 1.50 -4.20 7.40
N PHE A 378 0.65 -3.63 6.55
CA PHE A 378 -0.34 -2.65 6.96
C PHE A 378 -1.61 -3.39 7.38
N VAL A 379 -1.93 -3.35 8.67
CA VAL A 379 -3.03 -4.13 9.25
C VAL A 379 -4.18 -3.21 9.60
N PHE A 380 -5.33 -3.44 8.98
CA PHE A 380 -6.51 -2.61 9.16
C PHE A 380 -7.32 -3.12 10.36
N LYS A 381 -7.88 -2.18 11.14
CA LYS A 381 -8.73 -2.51 12.30
C LYS A 381 -9.99 -3.27 11.90
N GLY A 382 -10.57 -2.93 10.75
CA GLY A 382 -11.71 -3.65 10.18
C GLY A 382 -11.31 -5.02 9.61
N THR A 383 -12.29 -5.91 9.48
CA THR A 383 -12.10 -7.26 8.90
C THR A 383 -11.82 -7.24 7.40
N VAL A 384 -12.08 -6.12 6.71
CA VAL A 384 -11.88 -5.98 5.26
C VAL A 384 -11.35 -4.60 4.88
N ILE A 385 -10.48 -4.59 3.87
CA ILE A 385 -9.97 -3.38 3.24
C ILE A 385 -10.91 -2.98 2.10
N PRO A 386 -11.42 -1.73 2.06
CA PRO A 386 -12.18 -1.21 0.92
C PRO A 386 -11.42 -1.44 -0.40
N PRO A 387 -11.99 -2.08 -1.44
CA PRO A 387 -11.27 -2.42 -2.67
C PRO A 387 -10.60 -1.22 -3.36
N ALA A 388 -11.17 -0.02 -3.20
CA ALA A 388 -10.64 1.19 -3.79
C ALA A 388 -9.30 1.65 -3.16
N LEU A 389 -9.02 1.29 -1.89
CA LEU A 389 -7.75 1.61 -1.22
C LEU A 389 -6.54 0.87 -1.86
N PRO A 390 -6.49 -0.48 -1.92
CA PRO A 390 -5.38 -1.18 -2.53
C PRO A 390 -5.29 -0.91 -4.04
N ASN A 391 -6.41 -0.66 -4.72
CA ASN A 391 -6.41 -0.28 -6.14
C ASN A 391 -5.68 1.06 -6.39
N ARG A 392 -5.93 2.06 -5.55
CA ARG A 392 -5.21 3.34 -5.59
C ARG A 392 -3.74 3.18 -5.23
N LEU A 393 -3.42 2.36 -4.23
CA LEU A 393 -2.04 2.07 -3.84
C LEU A 393 -1.26 1.40 -4.99
N ILE A 394 -1.84 0.38 -5.64
CA ILE A 394 -1.26 -0.28 -6.81
C ILE A 394 -1.06 0.72 -7.96
N SER A 395 -2.04 1.59 -8.22
CA SER A 395 -1.90 2.64 -9.24
C SER A 395 -0.76 3.62 -8.92
N ALA A 396 -0.60 3.98 -7.65
CA ALA A 396 0.52 4.80 -7.21
C ALA A 396 1.86 4.07 -7.45
N CYS A 397 1.97 2.78 -7.14
CA CYS A 397 3.15 1.98 -7.46
C CYS A 397 3.48 2.00 -8.96
N LEU A 398 2.48 1.84 -9.83
CA LEU A 398 2.65 1.93 -11.30
C LEU A 398 3.07 3.32 -11.80
N SER A 399 2.80 4.36 -11.02
CA SER A 399 3.21 5.72 -11.33
C SER A 399 4.67 5.99 -10.96
N MET A 400 5.18 5.31 -9.92
CA MET A 400 6.50 5.51 -9.35
C MET A 400 7.55 4.56 -9.93
N TRP A 401 7.18 3.30 -10.19
CA TRP A 401 8.13 2.24 -10.52
C TRP A 401 7.72 1.45 -11.76
N THR A 402 8.69 0.72 -12.32
CA THR A 402 8.49 -0.05 -13.54
C THR A 402 7.90 -1.42 -13.21
N LEU A 403 6.79 -1.77 -13.86
CA LEU A 403 6.15 -3.07 -13.72
C LEU A 403 7.10 -4.22 -14.10
N LYS A 404 7.27 -5.18 -13.19
CA LYS A 404 8.16 -6.32 -13.38
C LYS A 404 7.58 -7.32 -14.37
N GLN A 405 8.47 -7.96 -15.12
CA GLN A 405 8.16 -9.16 -15.90
C GLN A 405 8.91 -10.37 -15.33
N TYR A 406 8.23 -11.51 -15.27
CA TYR A 406 8.75 -12.79 -14.80
C TYR A 406 8.04 -13.93 -15.54
N GLU A 407 8.79 -14.95 -15.96
CA GLU A 407 8.24 -16.06 -16.79
C GLU A 407 7.45 -15.59 -18.03
N GLY A 408 7.90 -14.48 -18.64
CA GLY A 408 7.24 -13.88 -19.82
C GLY A 408 5.91 -13.17 -19.52
N ARG A 409 5.54 -13.00 -18.24
CA ARG A 409 4.31 -12.34 -17.81
C ARG A 409 4.59 -11.08 -17.02
N LYS A 410 3.70 -10.09 -17.14
CA LYS A 410 3.71 -8.90 -16.28
C LYS A 410 3.14 -9.28 -14.91
N LEU A 411 3.84 -8.88 -13.84
CA LEU A 411 3.46 -9.19 -12.46
C LEU A 411 2.50 -8.14 -11.90
N LEU A 412 1.33 -8.04 -12.53
CA LEU A 412 0.22 -7.21 -12.08
C LEU A 412 -1.04 -8.05 -12.12
N PHE A 413 -1.56 -8.36 -10.95
CA PHE A 413 -2.77 -9.15 -10.76
C PHE A 413 -3.72 -8.41 -9.82
N SER A 414 -4.90 -8.95 -9.65
CA SER A 414 -5.91 -8.31 -8.82
C SER A 414 -5.45 -8.30 -7.35
N GLY A 415 -5.26 -7.10 -6.77
CA GLY A 415 -4.71 -6.91 -5.42
C GLY A 415 -3.23 -7.27 -5.25
N PHE A 416 -2.47 -7.42 -6.35
CA PHE A 416 -1.06 -7.80 -6.32
C PHE A 416 -0.25 -7.08 -7.40
N ILE A 417 0.93 -6.58 -7.04
CA ILE A 417 1.86 -6.00 -8.00
C ILE A 417 3.32 -6.27 -7.59
N VAL A 418 4.18 -6.52 -8.57
CA VAL A 418 5.63 -6.46 -8.43
C VAL A 418 6.20 -5.40 -9.35
N VAL A 419 6.99 -4.51 -8.78
CA VAL A 419 7.69 -3.44 -9.52
C VAL A 419 9.18 -3.50 -9.24
N SER A 420 10.00 -3.15 -10.22
CA SER A 420 11.43 -2.96 -10.02
C SER A 420 11.68 -1.58 -9.45
N PHE A 421 12.23 -1.54 -8.24
CA PHE A 421 12.66 -0.31 -7.57
C PHE A 421 13.98 0.17 -8.15
N ASP A 422 14.94 -0.74 -8.29
CA ASP A 422 16.22 -0.49 -8.96
C ASP A 422 16.73 -1.75 -9.71
N LYS A 423 18.03 -1.82 -10.01
CA LYS A 423 18.64 -2.96 -10.71
C LYS A 423 18.77 -4.22 -9.84
N ALA A 424 18.67 -4.12 -8.52
CA ALA A 424 18.92 -5.20 -7.57
C ALA A 424 17.70 -5.51 -6.68
N HIS A 425 16.75 -4.58 -6.57
CA HIS A 425 15.60 -4.65 -5.68
C HIS A 425 14.28 -4.62 -6.44
N ASP A 426 13.38 -5.52 -6.07
CA ASP A 426 11.98 -5.50 -6.47
C ASP A 426 11.10 -5.23 -5.23
N VAL A 427 9.99 -4.51 -5.43
CA VAL A 427 8.98 -4.22 -4.41
C VAL A 427 7.71 -4.97 -4.75
N VAL A 428 7.15 -5.68 -3.78
CA VAL A 428 5.91 -6.44 -3.91
C VAL A 428 4.87 -5.85 -2.99
N VAL A 429 3.68 -5.54 -3.54
CA VAL A 429 2.50 -5.20 -2.75
C VAL A 429 1.45 -6.26 -3.00
N CYS A 430 0.99 -6.93 -1.93
CA CYS A 430 -0.02 -7.96 -1.99
C CYS A 430 -1.10 -7.72 -0.92
N VAL A 431 -2.36 -7.89 -1.27
CA VAL A 431 -3.47 -7.83 -0.31
C VAL A 431 -3.79 -9.23 0.18
N GLU A 432 -3.93 -9.39 1.50
CA GLU A 432 -4.32 -10.65 2.16
C GLU A 432 -5.28 -10.38 3.32
N GLY A 433 -6.57 -10.67 3.12
CA GLY A 433 -7.60 -10.46 4.16
C GLY A 433 -7.71 -8.98 4.55
N ASN A 434 -7.39 -8.67 5.81
CA ASN A 434 -7.34 -7.30 6.32
C ASN A 434 -5.93 -6.69 6.32
N LYS A 435 -4.97 -7.31 5.62
CA LYS A 435 -3.57 -6.86 5.54
C LYS A 435 -3.19 -6.47 4.12
N ILE A 436 -2.36 -5.45 4.00
CA ILE A 436 -1.57 -5.18 2.80
C ILE A 436 -0.12 -5.50 3.14
N LEU A 437 0.43 -6.53 2.53
CA LEU A 437 1.81 -6.96 2.68
C LEU A 437 2.70 -6.20 1.71
N LEU A 438 3.83 -5.72 2.22
CA LEU A 438 4.88 -5.06 1.48
C LEU A 438 6.18 -5.85 1.63
N TYR A 439 6.67 -6.40 0.52
CA TYR A 439 7.99 -7.04 0.48
C TYR A 439 8.98 -6.16 -0.27
N ILE A 440 10.22 -6.16 0.21
CA ILE A 440 11.38 -5.74 -0.56
C ILE A 440 12.22 -6.99 -0.79
N VAL A 441 12.51 -7.26 -2.05
CA VAL A 441 13.21 -8.46 -2.49
C VAL A 441 14.52 -8.06 -3.15
N HIS A 442 15.65 -8.57 -2.65
CA HIS A 442 16.93 -8.46 -3.32
C HIS A 442 17.18 -9.69 -4.20
N LYS A 443 17.83 -9.50 -5.35
CA LYS A 443 18.15 -10.59 -6.29
C LYS A 443 18.99 -11.75 -5.74
N THR A 444 19.62 -11.59 -4.58
CA THR A 444 20.62 -12.54 -4.05
C THR A 444 20.47 -12.80 -2.56
N SER A 445 20.49 -11.77 -1.71
CA SER A 445 20.36 -11.93 -0.26
C SER A 445 19.59 -10.75 0.37
N ALA A 446 18.72 -11.05 1.35
CA ALA A 446 18.01 -10.08 2.16
C ALA A 446 18.97 -9.15 2.94
N GLY A 447 20.16 -9.64 3.30
CA GLY A 447 21.20 -8.84 3.98
C GLY A 447 21.76 -7.69 3.13
N LEU A 448 21.48 -7.67 1.83
CA LEU A 448 21.85 -6.57 0.92
C LEU A 448 20.79 -5.47 0.82
N ILE A 449 19.63 -5.65 1.46
CA ILE A 449 18.58 -4.63 1.52
C ILE A 449 19.00 -3.58 2.52
N VAL A 450 19.43 -2.43 2.00
CA VAL A 450 19.92 -1.34 2.83
C VAL A 450 18.75 -0.62 3.51
N PRO A 451 18.90 -0.19 4.78
CA PRO A 451 17.80 0.44 5.50
C PRO A 451 17.26 1.71 4.87
N ASP A 452 18.08 2.50 4.18
CA ASP A 452 17.64 3.71 3.47
C ASP A 452 16.61 3.36 2.37
N ILE A 453 16.80 2.24 1.65
CA ILE A 453 15.82 1.77 0.65
C ILE A 453 14.53 1.34 1.33
N ALA A 454 14.64 0.55 2.41
CA ALA A 454 13.48 0.06 3.14
C ALA A 454 12.66 1.21 3.75
N THR A 455 13.34 2.17 4.37
CA THR A 455 12.75 3.36 4.97
C THR A 455 12.11 4.24 3.89
N ALA A 456 12.79 4.53 2.79
CA ALA A 456 12.24 5.33 1.70
C ALA A 456 11.00 4.69 1.06
N VAL A 457 11.01 3.38 0.79
CA VAL A 457 9.85 2.66 0.25
C VAL A 457 8.69 2.69 1.26
N LYS A 458 8.97 2.43 2.54
CA LYS A 458 7.96 2.48 3.61
C LYS A 458 7.34 3.87 3.71
N GLU A 459 8.13 4.93 3.84
CA GLU A 459 7.64 6.31 3.98
C GLU A 459 6.82 6.74 2.78
N CYS A 460 7.28 6.39 1.57
CA CYS A 460 6.56 6.65 0.33
C CYS A 460 5.16 6.01 0.33
N LEU A 461 5.06 4.72 0.70
CA LEU A 461 3.79 4.00 0.71
C LEU A 461 2.90 4.39 1.88
N VAL A 462 3.46 4.67 3.06
CA VAL A 462 2.72 5.23 4.20
C VAL A 462 2.09 6.56 3.81
N THR A 463 2.88 7.52 3.33
CA THR A 463 2.39 8.84 2.89
C THR A 463 1.30 8.71 1.83
N THR A 464 1.46 7.76 0.91
CA THR A 464 0.47 7.47 -0.13
C THR A 464 -0.84 6.97 0.48
N MET A 465 -0.78 5.99 1.38
CA MET A 465 -1.96 5.46 2.06
C MET A 465 -2.64 6.47 2.98
N GLU A 466 -1.88 7.33 3.66
CA GLU A 466 -2.41 8.42 4.48
C GLU A 466 -3.25 9.37 3.61
N ARG A 467 -2.68 9.85 2.49
CA ARG A 467 -3.40 10.71 1.53
C ARG A 467 -4.64 10.04 0.96
N ILE A 468 -4.58 8.75 0.66
CA ILE A 468 -5.74 8.00 0.18
C ILE A 468 -6.80 7.91 1.30
N SER A 469 -6.38 7.63 2.53
CA SER A 469 -7.29 7.51 3.69
C SER A 469 -7.97 8.83 4.01
N ASP A 470 -7.24 9.95 4.00
CA ASP A 470 -7.78 11.30 4.20
C ASP A 470 -8.86 11.66 3.18
N PHE A 471 -8.68 11.24 1.92
CA PHE A 471 -9.70 11.41 0.89
C PHE A 471 -11.01 10.69 1.25
N TYR A 472 -10.94 9.46 1.78
CA TYR A 472 -12.14 8.73 2.20
C TYR A 472 -12.74 9.29 3.49
N GLN A 473 -11.91 9.70 4.46
CA GLN A 473 -12.38 10.29 5.72
C GLN A 473 -12.97 11.70 5.56
N SER A 474 -12.57 12.46 4.55
CA SER A 474 -13.19 13.76 4.23
C SER A 474 -14.52 13.60 3.46
N THR A 475 -14.66 12.54 2.67
CA THR A 475 -15.87 12.24 1.87
C THR A 475 -16.97 11.54 2.65
N ILE A 476 -16.59 10.79 3.69
CA ILE A 476 -17.50 10.18 4.67
C ILE A 476 -17.49 11.13 5.87
N HIS A 477 -18.59 11.79 6.25
CA HIS A 477 -18.63 12.76 7.36
C HIS A 477 -18.38 12.14 8.77
N VAL A 478 -17.33 11.34 8.95
CA VAL A 478 -16.81 10.91 10.25
C VAL A 478 -15.80 11.95 10.69
N LYS A 479 -16.31 13.07 11.21
CA LYS A 479 -15.53 13.86 12.17
C LYS A 479 -15.32 12.93 13.37
N HIS A 480 -14.09 12.47 13.65
CA HIS A 480 -13.55 12.13 14.99
C HIS A 480 -12.45 11.05 15.10
N SER A 481 -11.66 10.71 14.07
CA SER A 481 -10.42 9.97 14.35
C SER A 481 -9.20 10.50 13.61
N GLN A 482 -8.32 11.19 14.35
CA GLN A 482 -6.93 11.47 13.92
C GLN A 482 -6.06 10.20 13.86
N GLN A 483 -6.62 9.01 14.07
CA GLN A 483 -5.90 7.74 13.94
C GLN A 483 -6.07 7.19 12.53
N LEU A 484 -4.94 6.77 11.95
CA LEU A 484 -4.90 6.01 10.70
C LEU A 484 -5.78 4.74 10.82
N PRO A 485 -6.44 4.31 9.73
CA PRO A 485 -7.30 3.13 9.75
C PRO A 485 -6.51 1.81 9.86
N PHE A 486 -5.17 1.88 9.86
CA PHE A 486 -4.27 0.75 9.96
C PHE A 486 -3.15 1.03 10.98
N HIS A 487 -2.57 -0.03 11.51
CA HIS A 487 -1.26 -0.02 12.18
C HIS A 487 -0.26 -0.83 11.36
N ILE A 488 1.03 -0.63 11.63
CA ILE A 488 2.11 -1.34 10.95
C ILE A 488 2.56 -2.51 11.84
N GLU A 489 2.66 -3.68 11.24
CA GLU A 489 3.31 -4.84 11.84
C GLU A 489 4.52 -5.28 11.01
N TYR A 490 5.54 -5.81 11.66
CA TYR A 490 6.80 -6.21 11.02
C TYR A 490 6.95 -7.71 11.06
N SER A 491 7.43 -8.30 9.96
CA SER A 491 7.56 -9.74 9.88
C SER A 491 8.77 -10.28 10.65
N CYS A 492 8.69 -11.51 11.14
CA CYS A 492 9.88 -12.26 11.58
C CYS A 492 10.79 -12.62 10.40
N SER A 493 11.97 -13.15 10.70
CA SER A 493 12.92 -13.65 9.68
C SER A 493 12.30 -14.70 8.76
N GLU A 494 11.35 -15.49 9.26
CA GLU A 494 10.61 -16.51 8.49
C GLU A 494 9.47 -15.95 7.63
N LEU A 495 9.20 -14.64 7.67
CA LEU A 495 8.11 -13.96 6.95
C LEU A 495 6.68 -14.49 7.26
N LYS A 496 6.50 -15.29 8.31
CA LYS A 496 5.24 -15.97 8.67
C LYS A 496 4.51 -15.37 9.88
N CYS A 497 5.23 -14.70 10.77
CA CYS A 497 4.67 -13.99 11.94
C CYS A 497 4.87 -12.51 11.79
N PHE A 498 4.01 -11.75 12.47
CA PHE A 498 4.04 -10.30 12.51
C PHE A 498 3.98 -9.81 13.96
N ILE A 499 4.71 -8.74 14.26
CA ILE A 499 4.66 -8.03 15.56
C ILE A 499 4.33 -6.56 15.37
N SER A 500 3.62 -5.98 16.33
CA SER A 500 3.34 -4.54 16.34
C SER A 500 4.61 -3.73 16.55
N GLU A 501 4.60 -2.49 16.08
CA GLU A 501 5.68 -1.53 16.32
C GLU A 501 5.97 -1.31 17.81
N GLU A 502 4.92 -1.23 18.65
CA GLU A 502 5.05 -1.06 20.10
C GLU A 502 5.76 -2.23 20.75
N ALA A 503 5.44 -3.46 20.36
CA ALA A 503 6.12 -4.67 20.84
C ALA A 503 7.59 -4.69 20.34
N ALA A 504 7.81 -4.28 19.09
CA ALA A 504 9.13 -4.14 18.50
C ALA A 504 9.99 -3.03 19.15
N LEU A 505 9.43 -2.15 19.97
CA LEU A 505 10.22 -1.16 20.71
C LEU A 505 10.61 -1.64 22.12
N GLN A 506 9.92 -2.65 22.66
CA GLN A 506 10.06 -3.06 24.07
C GLN A 506 11.02 -4.23 24.29
N THR A 507 11.22 -5.10 23.31
CA THR A 507 11.94 -6.38 23.53
C THR A 507 12.83 -6.80 22.36
N ASN A 508 14.18 -6.74 22.51
CA ASN A 508 15.15 -7.17 21.47
C ASN A 508 14.90 -8.60 20.93
N GLU A 509 14.25 -9.44 21.72
CA GLU A 509 13.78 -10.77 21.35
C GLU A 509 12.27 -10.89 21.61
N TRP A 510 11.52 -11.51 20.70
CA TRP A 510 10.10 -11.78 20.89
C TRP A 510 9.79 -13.26 20.63
N VAL A 511 8.86 -13.83 21.40
CA VAL A 511 8.39 -15.21 21.18
C VAL A 511 7.11 -15.17 20.34
N CYS A 512 7.10 -15.79 19.15
CA CYS A 512 5.87 -15.82 18.34
C CYS A 512 4.86 -16.80 18.93
N ASP A 513 3.67 -16.33 19.32
CA ASP A 513 2.60 -17.17 19.87
C ASP A 513 2.19 -18.33 18.94
N LYS A 514 2.27 -18.11 17.62
CA LYS A 514 1.80 -19.09 16.62
C LYS A 514 2.68 -20.33 16.47
N HIS A 515 4.00 -20.19 16.63
CA HIS A 515 4.92 -21.32 16.45
C HIS A 515 5.99 -21.43 17.53
N LYS A 516 5.84 -20.66 18.62
CA LYS A 516 6.59 -20.76 19.87
C LYS A 516 8.11 -20.64 19.74
N LEU A 517 8.60 -19.94 18.69
CA LEU A 517 10.02 -19.64 18.51
C LEU A 517 10.33 -18.19 18.93
N THR A 518 11.51 -18.00 19.51
CA THR A 518 12.07 -16.67 19.81
C THR A 518 12.75 -16.11 18.57
N HIS A 519 12.39 -14.89 18.17
CA HIS A 519 12.96 -14.16 17.05
C HIS A 519 13.65 -12.89 17.53
N ARG A 520 14.75 -12.51 16.89
CA ARG A 520 15.42 -11.21 17.09
C ARG A 520 14.86 -10.15 16.15
N GLN A 521 14.85 -8.89 16.58
CA GLN A 521 14.23 -7.75 15.89
C GLN A 521 14.90 -7.30 14.57
N GLY A 522 15.74 -8.11 13.92
CA GLY A 522 16.56 -7.70 12.78
C GLY A 522 15.80 -6.98 11.67
N ASN A 523 14.60 -7.46 11.30
CA ASN A 523 13.77 -6.84 10.27
C ASN A 523 13.23 -5.46 10.69
N TRP A 524 12.83 -5.27 11.95
CA TRP A 524 12.27 -3.99 12.42
C TRP A 524 13.30 -2.85 12.31
N VAL A 525 14.56 -3.13 12.63
CA VAL A 525 15.66 -2.15 12.56
C VAL A 525 15.89 -1.68 11.12
N VAL A 526 15.79 -2.58 10.13
CA VAL A 526 15.99 -2.24 8.72
C VAL A 526 14.93 -1.26 8.21
N TRP A 527 13.68 -1.36 8.68
CA TRP A 527 12.59 -0.48 8.27
C TRP A 527 12.55 0.89 8.99
N ASN A 528 13.38 1.09 10.03
CA ASN A 528 13.29 2.25 10.93
C ASN A 528 14.66 2.85 11.29
N GLN A 529 15.70 2.53 10.53
CA GLN A 529 17.07 2.85 10.94
C GLN A 529 17.30 4.36 11.09
N ASP A 530 16.66 5.19 10.26
CA ASP A 530 16.84 6.65 10.33
C ASP A 530 16.17 7.27 11.58
N LYS A 531 14.98 6.79 11.98
CA LYS A 531 14.35 7.18 13.25
C LYS A 531 15.18 6.77 14.49
N ILE A 532 15.91 5.64 14.39
CA ILE A 532 16.79 5.14 15.46
C ILE A 532 18.13 5.90 15.50
N LYS A 533 18.59 6.41 14.35
CA LYS A 533 19.80 7.23 14.21
C LYS A 533 19.57 8.65 14.75
N GLU A 534 18.37 9.21 14.56
CA GLU A 534 18.10 10.66 14.74
C GLU A 534 17.97 11.18 16.17
N GLN A 535 17.69 10.35 17.18
CA GLN A 535 17.30 10.90 18.50
C GLN A 535 18.37 10.72 19.58
N CYS A 536 18.91 11.86 20.04
CA CYS A 536 19.41 11.96 21.41
C CYS A 536 18.21 11.90 22.38
N GLU A 537 18.41 11.37 23.59
CA GLU A 537 17.39 11.46 24.64
C GLU A 537 16.93 12.92 24.81
N LEU A 538 15.62 13.12 25.02
CA LEU A 538 15.10 14.40 25.49
C LEU A 538 15.95 14.78 26.71
N HIS A 539 16.69 15.90 26.66
CA HIS A 539 17.64 16.39 27.68
C HIS A 539 19.12 15.92 27.56
N CYS A 540 19.56 15.40 26.42
CA CYS A 540 21.00 15.16 26.20
C CYS A 540 21.81 16.46 26.37
N PRO A 541 22.87 16.49 27.21
CA PRO A 541 23.65 17.70 27.47
C PRO A 541 24.59 18.11 26.31
N GLY A 542 24.47 17.48 25.14
CA GLY A 542 25.37 17.67 24.01
C GLY A 542 26.73 16.98 24.22
N LEU A 543 27.68 17.27 23.34
CA LEU A 543 29.08 16.85 23.51
C LEU A 543 29.73 17.65 24.62
N GLN A 544 30.42 16.97 25.54
CA GLN A 544 31.19 17.65 26.57
C GLN A 544 32.36 18.44 25.98
N ASP A 545 32.80 19.50 26.66
CA ASP A 545 33.92 20.36 26.25
C ASP A 545 35.22 19.58 25.98
N SER A 546 35.43 18.48 26.71
CA SER A 546 36.57 17.58 26.51
C SER A 546 36.55 16.92 25.13
N ALA A 547 35.37 16.56 24.62
CA ALA A 547 35.19 15.95 23.31
C ALA A 547 35.12 16.99 22.18
N LEU A 548 34.57 18.18 22.43
CA LEU A 548 34.59 19.31 21.49
C LEU A 548 36.03 19.77 21.18
N ASN A 549 36.95 19.60 22.12
CA ASN A 549 38.36 19.97 21.94
C ASN A 549 39.21 18.92 21.20
N GLN A 550 38.65 17.77 20.84
CA GLN A 550 39.35 16.72 20.10
C GLN A 550 39.39 16.99 18.59
N ILE A 551 40.42 16.48 17.93
CA ILE A 551 40.54 16.44 16.48
C ILE A 551 39.76 15.22 15.97
N PRO A 552 38.83 15.37 15.00
CA PRO A 552 38.08 14.25 14.45
C PRO A 552 38.95 13.18 13.77
N SER A 553 38.71 11.92 14.09
CA SER A 553 39.32 10.80 13.36
C SER A 553 38.75 10.65 11.95
N ASP A 554 39.43 9.87 11.11
CA ASP A 554 38.97 9.51 9.75
C ASP A 554 37.57 8.88 9.79
N VAL A 555 37.35 7.94 10.70
CA VAL A 555 36.05 7.30 10.92
C VAL A 555 34.98 8.32 11.33
N GLU A 556 35.32 9.28 12.17
CA GLU A 556 34.39 10.32 12.65
C GLU A 556 34.04 11.32 11.55
N LEU A 557 35.01 11.74 10.73
CA LEU A 557 34.76 12.59 9.57
C LEU A 557 33.89 11.88 8.55
N TYR A 558 34.12 10.58 8.32
CA TYR A 558 33.30 9.79 7.43
C TYR A 558 31.84 9.73 7.92
N ARG A 559 31.62 9.42 9.21
CA ARG A 559 30.29 9.42 9.82
C ARG A 559 29.57 10.76 9.66
N LEU A 560 30.29 11.87 9.81
CA LEU A 560 29.74 13.21 9.61
C LEU A 560 29.31 13.42 8.14
N THR A 561 30.14 13.00 7.17
CA THR A 561 29.82 13.16 5.74
C THR A 561 28.76 12.20 5.20
N ALA A 562 28.61 11.03 5.81
CA ALA A 562 27.64 10.02 5.39
C ALA A 562 26.18 10.49 5.57
N GLY A 563 25.92 11.34 6.58
CA GLY A 563 24.58 11.89 6.85
C GLY A 563 24.28 13.22 6.16
N CYS A 564 25.20 13.75 5.34
CA CYS A 564 25.05 15.06 4.71
C CYS A 564 25.03 14.95 3.18
N ASP A 565 24.16 15.75 2.54
CA ASP A 565 24.20 15.94 1.10
C ASP A 565 25.38 16.83 0.66
N GLU A 566 25.59 16.93 -0.65
CA GLU A 566 26.67 17.70 -1.22
C GLU A 566 26.59 19.19 -0.88
N THR A 567 25.38 19.76 -0.91
CA THR A 567 25.13 21.18 -0.63
C THR A 567 25.47 21.50 0.81
N THR A 568 25.04 20.65 1.74
CA THR A 568 25.29 20.77 3.18
C THR A 568 26.79 20.71 3.48
N ILE A 569 27.52 19.78 2.87
CA ILE A 569 28.99 19.69 3.05
C ILE A 569 29.70 20.89 2.43
N ARG A 570 29.19 21.44 1.32
CA ARG A 570 29.72 22.66 0.71
C ARG A 570 29.57 23.86 1.61
N GLU A 571 28.38 24.07 2.16
CA GLU A 571 28.12 25.14 3.09
C GLU A 571 28.95 24.96 4.37
N LEU A 572 28.98 23.74 4.92
CA LEU A 572 29.79 23.42 6.09
C LEU A 572 31.28 23.75 5.84
N ALA A 573 31.84 23.38 4.69
CA ALA A 573 33.22 23.72 4.34
C ALA A 573 33.47 25.23 4.32
N ILE A 574 32.52 26.03 3.81
CA ILE A 574 32.61 27.50 3.80
C ILE A 574 32.59 28.05 5.23
N TYR A 575 31.67 27.60 6.08
CA TYR A 575 31.60 28.02 7.49
C TYR A 575 32.83 27.56 8.30
N LEU A 576 33.46 26.47 7.89
CA LEU A 576 34.73 25.99 8.42
C LEU A 576 35.96 26.76 7.92
N GLY A 577 35.78 27.76 7.06
CA GLY A 577 36.81 28.66 6.56
C GLY A 577 37.54 28.17 5.30
N MET A 578 37.00 27.18 4.59
CA MET A 578 37.52 26.76 3.28
C MET A 578 37.10 27.72 2.18
N THR A 579 37.95 27.91 1.17
CA THR A 579 37.62 28.73 0.01
C THR A 579 36.84 27.93 -1.03
N LEU A 580 36.05 28.63 -1.87
CA LEU A 580 35.42 27.99 -3.05
C LEU A 580 36.46 27.38 -4.00
N GLN A 581 37.67 27.95 -4.04
CA GLN A 581 38.78 27.41 -4.83
C GLN A 581 39.31 26.08 -4.26
N ASP A 582 39.37 25.92 -2.93
CA ASP A 582 39.71 24.64 -2.30
C ASP A 582 38.66 23.56 -2.65
N TRP A 583 37.37 23.94 -2.66
CA TRP A 583 36.26 23.06 -3.07
C TRP A 583 36.39 22.61 -4.53
N ASP A 584 36.57 23.55 -5.46
CA ASP A 584 36.67 23.27 -6.88
C ASP A 584 37.95 22.47 -7.24
N THR A 585 39.04 22.68 -6.51
CA THR A 585 40.29 21.93 -6.72
C THR A 585 40.18 20.48 -6.26
N LEU A 586 39.48 20.24 -5.14
CA LEU A 586 39.31 18.90 -4.58
C LEU A 586 38.22 18.09 -5.29
N ARG A 587 37.29 18.80 -5.96
CA ARG A 587 36.24 18.23 -6.81
C ARG A 587 36.78 18.00 -8.23
N SER A 588 37.27 16.80 -8.52
CA SER A 588 37.60 16.42 -9.90
C SER A 588 36.35 15.93 -10.65
N ASP A 589 36.27 16.19 -11.97
CA ASP A 589 35.11 15.84 -12.82
C ASP A 589 34.74 14.34 -12.83
N ASN A 590 35.66 13.47 -12.40
CA ASN A 590 35.48 12.01 -12.41
C ASN A 590 35.43 11.36 -11.01
N ALA A 591 35.48 12.13 -9.91
CA ALA A 591 35.43 11.58 -8.55
C ALA A 591 33.98 11.32 -8.10
N ARG A 592 33.76 10.18 -7.41
CA ARG A 592 32.46 9.91 -6.78
C ARG A 592 32.20 10.92 -5.67
N ILE A 593 30.96 11.41 -5.58
CA ILE A 593 30.60 12.49 -4.66
C ILE A 593 30.87 12.16 -3.18
N GLU A 594 30.69 10.90 -2.77
CA GLU A 594 31.00 10.43 -1.43
C GLU A 594 32.48 10.61 -1.05
N ILE A 595 33.38 10.43 -2.02
CA ILE A 595 34.82 10.61 -1.84
C ILE A 595 35.13 12.09 -1.70
N VAL A 596 34.50 12.93 -2.53
CA VAL A 596 34.69 14.38 -2.52
C VAL A 596 34.26 14.98 -1.17
N LYS A 597 33.07 14.63 -0.67
CA LYS A 597 32.58 15.07 0.64
C LYS A 597 33.59 14.76 1.76
N TYR A 598 34.03 13.51 1.82
CA TYR A 598 34.99 13.06 2.83
C TYR A 598 36.35 13.75 2.71
N ARG A 599 36.88 13.85 1.48
CA ARG A 599 38.18 14.48 1.17
C ARG A 599 38.25 15.93 1.65
N ILE A 600 37.16 16.68 1.49
CA ILE A 600 37.09 18.09 1.88
C ILE A 600 37.26 18.25 3.39
N LEU A 601 36.57 17.44 4.19
CA LEU A 601 36.69 17.52 5.65
C LEU A 601 38.04 17.00 6.15
N VAL A 602 38.61 15.98 5.50
CA VAL A 602 39.98 15.50 5.80
C VAL A 602 41.00 16.60 5.52
N ASN A 603 40.92 17.25 4.36
CA ASN A 603 41.81 18.35 3.98
C ASN A 603 41.67 19.53 4.94
N TRP A 604 40.44 19.91 5.29
CA TRP A 604 40.17 20.94 6.30
C TRP A 604 40.85 20.61 7.64
N ARG A 605 40.65 19.39 8.14
CA ARG A 605 41.26 18.95 9.40
C ARG A 605 42.77 19.05 9.35
N GLU A 606 43.40 18.60 8.27
CA GLU A 606 44.85 18.62 8.09
C GLU A 606 45.41 20.04 7.95
N LYS A 607 44.75 20.90 7.16
CA LYS A 607 45.18 22.28 6.88
C LYS A 607 45.03 23.20 8.09
N TYR A 608 43.99 22.99 8.90
CA TYR A 608 43.63 23.91 9.99
C TYR A 608 43.71 23.31 11.40
N SER A 609 44.14 22.05 11.54
CA SER A 609 44.07 21.31 12.82
C SER A 609 42.68 21.35 13.43
N GLY A 610 41.67 21.18 12.58
CA GLY A 610 40.25 21.39 12.89
C GLY A 610 39.74 20.50 14.02
N LYS A 611 38.96 21.09 14.93
CA LYS A 611 38.38 20.41 16.11
C LYS A 611 36.87 20.29 16.00
N PHE A 612 36.27 19.40 16.80
CA PHE A 612 34.81 19.30 16.90
C PHE A 612 34.13 20.62 17.28
N SER A 613 34.78 21.48 18.05
CA SER A 613 34.28 22.83 18.39
C SER A 613 34.09 23.72 17.16
N SER A 614 34.95 23.60 16.15
CA SER A 614 34.81 24.33 14.89
C SER A 614 33.62 23.84 14.08
N ILE A 615 33.39 22.52 14.06
CA ILE A 615 32.23 21.91 13.40
C ILE A 615 30.94 22.28 14.12
N ALA A 616 30.92 22.22 15.46
CA ALA A 616 29.75 22.58 16.27
C ALA A 616 29.33 24.03 16.03
N LYS A 617 30.31 24.95 15.98
CA LYS A 617 30.07 26.34 15.63
C LYS A 617 29.50 26.49 14.22
N ALA A 618 30.12 25.85 13.22
CA ALA A 618 29.66 25.90 11.85
C ALA A 618 28.22 25.37 11.68
N LEU A 619 27.88 24.26 12.36
CA LEU A 619 26.50 23.73 12.37
C LEU A 619 25.52 24.72 13.02
N THR A 620 25.91 25.38 14.11
CA THR A 620 25.07 26.41 14.76
C THR A 620 24.85 27.60 13.83
N ASP A 621 25.89 28.05 13.14
CA ASP A 621 25.83 29.17 12.21
C ASP A 621 24.98 28.84 10.96
N MET A 622 24.85 27.55 10.62
CA MET A 622 23.98 27.03 9.56
C MET A 622 22.53 26.73 10.01
N ASP A 623 22.18 26.98 11.27
CA ASP A 623 20.90 26.57 11.88
C ASP A 623 20.64 25.04 11.80
N LEU A 624 21.71 24.25 11.86
CA LEU A 624 21.65 22.79 11.87
C LEU A 624 21.81 22.22 13.29
N PRO A 625 21.20 21.06 13.60
CA PRO A 625 21.28 20.45 14.92
C PRO A 625 22.72 20.07 15.30
N VAL A 626 23.29 20.74 16.30
CA VAL A 626 24.63 20.41 16.86
C VAL A 626 24.68 18.98 17.44
N HIS A 627 23.53 18.42 17.80
CA HIS A 627 23.40 17.06 18.32
C HIS A 627 23.82 15.96 17.33
N THR A 628 23.94 16.25 16.03
CA THR A 628 24.52 15.33 15.04
C THR A 628 25.93 14.90 15.45
N LEU A 629 26.69 15.77 16.13
CA LEU A 629 28.05 15.45 16.59
C LEU A 629 28.06 14.43 17.74
N CYS A 630 27.02 14.40 18.58
CA CYS A 630 26.88 13.35 19.59
C CYS A 630 26.82 11.95 18.96
N GLN A 631 26.21 11.84 17.77
CA GLN A 631 26.12 10.58 17.03
C GLN A 631 27.47 10.20 16.41
N VAL A 632 28.19 11.17 15.85
CA VAL A 632 29.54 10.96 15.30
C VAL A 632 30.47 10.33 16.35
N LYS A 633 30.38 10.80 17.60
CA LYS A 633 31.19 10.34 18.75
C LYS A 633 30.68 9.09 19.45
N ARG A 634 29.39 8.75 19.35
CA ARG A 634 28.82 7.56 19.97
C ARG A 634 29.18 6.32 19.16
N GLU A 635 30.10 5.51 19.68
CA GLU A 635 30.35 4.16 19.16
C GLU A 635 29.26 3.22 19.70
N ARG A 636 28.16 3.04 18.95
CA ARG A 636 27.14 2.04 19.32
C ARG A 636 27.71 0.65 19.03
N ARG A 637 27.75 -0.23 20.03
CA ARG A 637 28.10 -1.64 19.82
C ARG A 637 27.11 -2.25 18.84
N ALA A 638 27.61 -2.79 17.74
CA ALA A 638 26.83 -3.58 16.82
C ALA A 638 26.27 -4.82 17.54
N GLU A 639 24.95 -4.96 17.56
CA GLU A 639 24.29 -6.20 17.98
C GLU A 639 24.48 -7.25 16.89
N THR A 640 24.90 -8.46 17.28
CA THR A 640 25.17 -9.56 16.34
C THR A 640 24.98 -10.91 17.01
N ASP A 641 24.49 -11.89 16.25
CA ASP A 641 24.35 -13.30 16.61
C ASP A 641 25.66 -14.09 16.55
N ILE A 642 26.75 -13.45 16.09
CA ILE A 642 28.07 -14.09 16.01
C ILE A 642 28.54 -14.43 17.44
N PRO A 643 28.88 -15.71 17.72
CA PRO A 643 29.44 -16.12 19.01
C PRO A 643 30.59 -15.23 19.46
N LEU A 644 30.62 -14.90 20.76
CA LEU A 644 31.64 -14.03 21.35
C LEU A 644 33.07 -14.52 21.04
N GLU A 645 33.26 -15.83 20.95
CA GLU A 645 34.54 -16.46 20.61
C GLU A 645 35.04 -16.11 19.19
N TYR A 646 34.16 -15.84 18.23
CA TYR A 646 34.55 -15.46 16.86
C TYR A 646 34.79 -13.97 16.72
N LEU A 647 34.13 -13.14 17.52
CA LEU A 647 34.24 -11.68 17.40
C LEU A 647 35.67 -11.18 17.60
N ASP A 648 36.47 -11.85 18.42
CA ASP A 648 37.84 -11.43 18.71
C ASP A 648 38.88 -12.10 17.79
N CYS A 649 38.45 -12.98 16.89
CA CYS A 649 39.30 -13.60 15.87
C CYS A 649 39.64 -12.63 14.73
N ILE A 650 40.79 -12.86 14.10
CA ILE A 650 41.19 -12.21 12.84
C ILE A 650 40.57 -13.01 11.67
N PRO A 651 39.87 -12.37 10.72
CA PRO A 651 39.24 -13.08 9.61
C PRO A 651 40.29 -13.70 8.67
N THR A 652 40.06 -14.96 8.29
CA THR A 652 40.91 -15.73 7.37
C THR A 652 40.71 -15.27 5.92
N ASP A 653 41.61 -15.68 5.02
CA ASP A 653 41.49 -15.42 3.57
C ASP A 653 40.14 -15.91 3.04
N GLU A 654 39.72 -17.11 3.44
CA GLU A 654 38.44 -17.69 3.05
C GLU A 654 37.24 -16.83 3.47
N ILE A 655 37.26 -16.27 4.69
CA ILE A 655 36.20 -15.39 5.19
C ILE A 655 36.17 -14.09 4.37
N LEU A 656 37.33 -13.46 4.15
CA LEU A 656 37.40 -12.21 3.40
C LEU A 656 37.00 -12.39 1.93
N ASP A 657 37.41 -13.49 1.31
CA ASP A 657 37.10 -13.81 -0.09
C ASP A 657 35.62 -14.14 -0.30
N LYS A 658 34.99 -14.87 0.64
CA LYS A 658 33.54 -15.13 0.61
C LYS A 658 32.72 -13.88 0.92
N LEU A 659 33.23 -12.99 1.78
CA LEU A 659 32.55 -11.76 2.18
C LEU A 659 32.62 -10.69 1.09
N ALA A 660 33.77 -10.48 0.45
CA ALA A 660 33.99 -9.43 -0.55
C ALA A 660 32.86 -9.26 -1.61
N PRO A 661 32.32 -10.34 -2.24
CA PRO A 661 31.22 -10.21 -3.19
C PRO A 661 29.85 -9.92 -2.53
N GLN A 662 29.68 -10.20 -1.24
CA GLN A 662 28.42 -10.05 -0.50
C GLN A 662 28.21 -8.65 0.09
N ILE A 663 29.21 -7.77 0.10
CA ILE A 663 29.09 -6.44 0.70
C ILE A 663 28.47 -5.42 -0.29
N GLY A 664 28.53 -5.68 -1.61
CA GLY A 664 28.01 -4.80 -2.65
C GLY A 664 28.94 -3.60 -2.95
N GLN A 665 28.41 -2.50 -3.50
CA GLN A 665 29.23 -1.40 -4.05
C GLN A 665 29.73 -0.38 -3.00
N VAL A 666 30.38 -0.83 -1.94
CA VAL A 666 30.70 0.02 -0.76
C VAL A 666 32.17 0.02 -0.33
N TYR A 667 33.11 -0.34 -1.21
CA TYR A 667 34.54 -0.44 -0.86
C TYR A 667 35.07 0.80 -0.12
N PHE A 668 34.68 2.00 -0.56
CA PHE A 668 35.16 3.26 0.02
C PHE A 668 34.56 3.48 1.41
N GLN A 669 33.24 3.32 1.54
CA GLN A 669 32.53 3.44 2.80
C GLN A 669 33.05 2.43 3.83
N LEU A 670 33.25 1.18 3.40
CA LEU A 670 33.79 0.12 4.23
C LEU A 670 35.22 0.44 4.65
N GLY A 671 36.07 0.83 3.70
CA GLY A 671 37.46 1.18 3.93
C GLY A 671 37.63 2.34 4.91
N ALA A 672 36.84 3.39 4.75
CA ALA A 672 36.81 4.51 5.71
C ALA A 672 36.29 4.06 7.09
N ALA A 673 35.24 3.23 7.13
CA ALA A 673 34.66 2.75 8.38
C ALA A 673 35.57 1.80 9.18
N ILE A 674 36.42 1.01 8.50
CA ILE A 674 37.44 0.15 9.13
C ILE A 674 38.78 0.88 9.40
N GLY A 675 38.88 2.16 9.03
CA GLY A 675 40.00 3.04 9.39
C GLY A 675 41.14 3.12 8.38
N LEU A 676 40.95 2.72 7.12
CA LEU A 676 41.96 2.91 6.08
C LEU A 676 42.05 4.39 5.66
N SER A 677 43.28 4.84 5.40
CA SER A 677 43.53 6.20 4.92
C SER A 677 42.91 6.45 3.54
N ILE A 678 42.52 7.69 3.28
CA ILE A 678 41.98 8.10 1.96
C ILE A 678 42.93 7.77 0.81
N GLY A 679 44.25 7.95 1.00
CA GLY A 679 45.26 7.63 -0.01
C GLY A 679 45.32 6.14 -0.34
N THR A 680 45.13 5.27 0.65
CA THR A 680 45.00 3.81 0.42
C THR A 680 43.79 3.49 -0.44
N LEU A 681 42.65 4.11 -0.15
CA LEU A 681 41.40 3.87 -0.88
C LEU A 681 41.46 4.37 -2.33
N GLU A 682 42.12 5.51 -2.56
CA GLU A 682 42.35 6.07 -3.90
C GLU A 682 43.30 5.19 -4.74
N ASN A 683 44.32 4.60 -4.11
CA ASN A 683 45.21 3.64 -4.77
C ASN A 683 44.45 2.36 -5.16
N ILE A 684 43.62 1.81 -4.27
CA ILE A 684 42.79 0.64 -4.56
C ILE A 684 41.81 0.93 -5.70
N GLN A 685 41.18 2.11 -5.68
CA GLN A 685 40.29 2.55 -6.77
C GLN A 685 41.04 2.65 -8.11
N SER A 686 42.27 3.19 -8.11
CA SER A 686 43.09 3.37 -9.31
C SER A 686 43.59 2.04 -9.89
N ASN A 687 43.92 1.07 -9.02
CA ASN A 687 44.36 -0.26 -9.43
C ASN A 687 43.22 -1.11 -10.01
N ASN A 688 41.99 -0.90 -9.52
CA ASN A 688 40.82 -1.70 -9.91
C ASN A 688 39.64 -0.82 -10.34
N PRO A 689 39.73 0.01 -11.39
CA PRO A 689 38.78 1.10 -11.65
C PRO A 689 37.35 0.66 -11.98
N ARG A 690 37.13 -0.61 -12.34
CA ARG A 690 35.82 -1.16 -12.76
C ARG A 690 35.43 -2.48 -12.08
N ASP A 691 36.26 -2.99 -11.18
CA ASP A 691 36.01 -4.26 -10.49
C ASP A 691 35.74 -4.01 -9.00
N LEU A 692 34.45 -3.93 -8.66
CA LEU A 692 33.98 -3.59 -7.31
C LEU A 692 34.21 -4.73 -6.32
N ALA A 693 34.20 -5.98 -6.77
CA ALA A 693 34.50 -7.13 -5.93
C ALA A 693 35.99 -7.16 -5.61
N ALA A 694 36.86 -6.88 -6.60
CA ALA A 694 38.29 -6.72 -6.38
C ALA A 694 38.59 -5.53 -5.46
N GLN A 695 37.89 -4.39 -5.62
CA GLN A 695 38.04 -3.25 -4.70
C GLN A 695 37.66 -3.58 -3.26
N ASN A 696 36.51 -4.22 -3.02
CA ASN A 696 36.10 -4.67 -1.68
C ASN A 696 37.13 -5.64 -1.08
N ARG A 697 37.59 -6.58 -1.90
CA ARG A 697 38.61 -7.56 -1.50
C ARG A 697 39.89 -6.85 -1.10
N GLU A 698 40.45 -5.99 -1.94
CA GLU A 698 41.67 -5.24 -1.62
C GLU A 698 41.53 -4.37 -0.37
N VAL A 699 40.36 -3.75 -0.15
CA VAL A 699 40.07 -3.02 1.09
C VAL A 699 40.15 -3.93 2.32
N LEU A 700 39.49 -5.09 2.28
CA LEU A 700 39.50 -6.05 3.39
C LEU A 700 40.91 -6.58 3.69
N PHE A 701 41.68 -6.91 2.65
CA PHE A 701 43.05 -7.40 2.80
C PHE A 701 44.00 -6.29 3.28
N ALA A 702 43.90 -5.07 2.73
CA ALA A 702 44.70 -3.94 3.18
C ALA A 702 44.45 -3.61 4.66
N TRP A 703 43.19 -3.67 5.10
CA TRP A 703 42.83 -3.47 6.50
C TRP A 703 43.38 -4.57 7.42
N ARG A 704 43.38 -5.83 6.98
CA ARG A 704 43.94 -6.92 7.79
C ARG A 704 45.46 -6.84 7.95
N GLU A 705 46.16 -6.34 6.93
CA GLU A 705 47.62 -6.16 6.95
C GLU A 705 48.05 -4.86 7.66
N ASP A 706 47.12 -3.96 7.97
CA ASP A 706 47.41 -2.73 8.69
C ASP A 706 47.84 -3.01 10.14
N LYS A 707 49.07 -2.62 10.48
CA LYS A 707 49.67 -2.84 11.81
C LYS A 707 49.19 -1.84 12.86
N THR A 708 48.46 -0.80 12.46
CA THR A 708 47.99 0.26 13.34
C THR A 708 46.65 -0.07 14.01
N VAL A 709 45.90 -1.03 13.46
CA VAL A 709 44.58 -1.46 13.94
C VAL A 709 44.63 -2.94 14.30
N LYS A 710 43.76 -3.40 15.22
CA LYS A 710 43.54 -4.84 15.48
C LYS A 710 42.38 -5.31 14.59
N PRO A 711 42.62 -6.02 13.46
CA PRO A 711 41.59 -6.33 12.49
C PRO A 711 40.76 -7.54 12.91
N THR A 712 39.87 -7.37 13.88
CA THR A 712 39.01 -8.45 14.37
C THR A 712 37.67 -8.47 13.67
N ILE A 713 37.00 -9.63 13.67
CA ILE A 713 35.62 -9.77 13.21
C ILE A 713 34.70 -8.74 13.87
N ARG A 714 34.91 -8.39 15.14
CA ARG A 714 34.18 -7.32 15.86
C ARG A 714 34.26 -5.97 15.16
N VAL A 715 35.46 -5.56 14.74
CA VAL A 715 35.66 -4.28 14.02
C VAL A 715 34.97 -4.33 12.67
N LEU A 716 35.02 -5.48 11.99
CA LEU A 716 34.36 -5.66 10.70
C LEU A 716 32.83 -5.61 10.82
N VAL A 717 32.24 -6.29 11.81
CA VAL A 717 30.81 -6.21 12.13
C VAL A 717 30.41 -4.76 12.40
N GLN A 718 31.20 -4.05 13.22
CA GLN A 718 30.92 -2.67 13.56
C GLN A 718 30.96 -1.76 12.33
N ALA A 719 31.93 -1.96 11.43
CA ALA A 719 32.02 -1.21 10.20
C ALA A 719 30.85 -1.50 9.25
N LEU A 720 30.47 -2.77 9.08
CA LEU A 720 29.32 -3.16 8.26
C LEU A 720 27.99 -2.57 8.77
N VAL A 721 27.79 -2.54 10.08
CA VAL A 721 26.64 -1.87 10.70
C VAL A 721 26.69 -0.35 10.46
N ASN A 722 27.86 0.28 10.62
CA ASN A 722 28.03 1.72 10.42
C ASN A 722 27.73 2.16 8.97
N ILE A 723 27.95 1.29 7.98
CA ILE A 723 27.65 1.57 6.57
C ILE A 723 26.27 1.05 6.12
N GLY A 724 25.40 0.67 7.06
CA GLY A 724 24.03 0.25 6.76
C GLY A 724 23.92 -1.12 6.06
N ARG A 725 24.93 -1.99 6.19
CA ARG A 725 24.90 -3.38 5.67
C ARG A 725 24.50 -4.43 6.71
N GLY A 726 24.47 -4.06 8.00
CA GLY A 726 24.16 -4.99 9.08
C GLY A 726 25.23 -6.07 9.27
N ALA A 727 24.99 -7.00 10.20
CA ALA A 727 25.90 -8.12 10.48
C ALA A 727 25.57 -9.39 9.67
N LEU A 728 24.41 -9.45 9.00
CA LEU A 728 23.85 -10.65 8.37
C LEU A 728 24.77 -11.26 7.30
N CYS A 729 25.32 -10.44 6.41
CA CYS A 729 26.25 -10.91 5.36
C CYS A 729 27.48 -11.63 5.95
N LEU A 730 28.00 -11.16 7.09
CA LEU A 730 29.12 -11.81 7.76
C LEU A 730 28.68 -13.04 8.55
N GLN A 731 27.46 -13.04 9.11
CA GLN A 731 26.89 -14.22 9.77
C GLN A 731 26.72 -15.39 8.78
N GLU A 732 26.18 -15.13 7.58
CA GLU A 732 26.04 -16.14 6.52
C GLU A 732 27.40 -16.70 6.06
N VAL A 733 28.44 -15.87 6.00
CA VAL A 733 29.79 -16.35 5.69
C VAL A 733 30.33 -17.25 6.80
N LEU A 734 30.17 -16.85 8.06
CA LEU A 734 30.71 -17.56 9.22
C LEU A 734 30.00 -18.90 9.50
N THR A 735 28.70 -19.02 9.20
CA THR A 735 27.98 -20.31 9.31
C THR A 735 28.41 -21.34 8.26
N ASN A 736 29.04 -20.89 7.17
CA ASN A 736 29.49 -21.71 6.04
C ASN A 736 31.01 -21.96 6.01
N VAL A 737 31.72 -21.71 7.13
CA VAL A 737 33.17 -21.90 7.27
C VAL A 737 33.44 -22.91 8.39
N ASP A 738 34.43 -23.80 8.21
CA ASP A 738 34.77 -24.83 9.20
C ASP A 738 35.25 -24.18 10.52
N PRO A 739 34.60 -24.46 11.67
CA PRO A 739 34.98 -23.90 12.98
C PRO A 739 36.45 -24.08 13.37
N ASN A 740 37.14 -25.09 12.82
CA ASN A 740 38.55 -25.35 13.09
C ASN A 740 39.49 -24.33 12.42
N THR A 741 39.08 -23.72 11.31
CA THR A 741 39.89 -22.71 10.59
C THR A 741 39.96 -21.36 11.32
N LEU A 742 38.99 -21.06 12.19
CA LEU A 742 38.96 -19.83 13.00
C LEU A 742 39.97 -19.85 14.17
N ARG A 743 40.35 -21.04 14.65
CA ARG A 743 41.19 -21.24 15.86
C ARG A 743 42.70 -21.31 15.60
N GLU A 744 43.15 -21.43 14.35
CA GLU A 744 44.60 -21.54 14.04
C GLU A 744 45.35 -20.20 14.03
N SER A 745 44.63 -19.07 13.95
CA SER A 745 45.23 -17.73 13.81
C SER A 745 45.96 -17.19 15.06
N GLU A 746 45.68 -17.73 16.26
CA GLU A 746 46.40 -17.34 17.48
C GLU A 746 47.82 -17.94 17.59
N LYS A 747 48.10 -19.08 16.94
CA LYS A 747 49.39 -19.79 17.11
C LYS A 747 50.53 -19.26 16.24
N VAL A 748 50.26 -18.39 15.27
CA VAL A 748 51.24 -18.01 14.25
C VAL A 748 52.01 -16.71 14.56
N ARG A 749 51.49 -15.81 15.42
CA ARG A 749 52.20 -14.56 15.77
C ARG A 749 53.22 -14.69 16.92
N ASP A 750 53.10 -15.67 17.80
CA ASP A 750 53.99 -15.82 18.98
C ASP A 750 55.35 -16.49 18.70
N LYS A 751 55.61 -16.97 17.47
CA LYS A 751 56.89 -17.61 17.12
C LYS A 751 57.96 -16.66 16.54
N GLY A 752 57.67 -15.36 16.46
CA GLY A 752 58.54 -14.36 15.81
C GLY A 752 59.55 -13.62 16.68
N ALA A 753 59.51 -13.78 18.01
CA ALA A 753 60.42 -13.07 18.91
C ALA A 753 60.93 -14.01 20.01
N ILE A 754 62.21 -14.38 19.92
CA ILE A 754 63.18 -14.70 20.99
C ILE A 754 64.19 -15.72 20.41
N SER A 755 65.26 -15.21 19.80
CA SER A 755 66.55 -15.90 19.76
C SER A 755 67.68 -14.87 19.93
N LYS A 756 67.83 -14.35 21.14
CA LYS A 756 69.07 -13.71 21.58
C LYS A 756 69.69 -14.53 22.69
N LYS A 757 70.84 -15.10 22.34
CA LYS A 757 71.82 -15.81 23.16
C LYS A 757 72.03 -15.15 24.53
N LEU A 758 72.01 -15.98 25.58
CA LEU A 758 72.75 -15.73 26.82
C LEU A 758 73.50 -17.00 27.21
N ASN A 759 74.82 -16.96 27.04
CA ASN A 759 75.78 -17.93 27.57
C ASN A 759 75.66 -17.99 29.09
N LYS A 760 75.46 -19.19 29.64
CA LYS A 760 75.76 -19.48 31.04
C LYS A 760 77.25 -19.75 31.17
N CYS A 761 77.94 -18.89 31.91
CA CYS A 761 79.22 -19.21 32.53
C CYS A 761 78.93 -19.83 33.90
N SER A 762 79.58 -20.96 34.16
CA SER A 762 79.63 -21.71 35.41
C SER A 762 80.39 -20.97 36.51
N ILE A 763 79.98 -21.21 37.76
CA ILE A 763 80.63 -21.20 39.11
C ILE A 763 79.43 -21.13 40.09
N ALA A 764 79.15 -22.03 41.03
CA ALA A 764 79.82 -23.22 41.58
C ALA A 764 78.77 -24.30 41.85
#